data_AF-A0A9Q0V149-F1
#
_entry.id   AF-A0A9Q0V149-F1
#
_cell.length_a   1.000
_cell.length_b   1.000
_cell.length_c   1.000
_cell.angle_alpha   90.00
_cell.angle_beta   90.00
_cell.angle_gamma   90.00
#
_symmetry.space_group_name_H-M   'P 1'
#
loop_
_entity.id
_entity.type
_entity.pdbx_description
1 polymer ?
#
loop_
_entity_poly.entity_id
_entity_poly.type
_entity_poly.pdbx_seq_one_letter_code
_entity_poly.pdbx_strand_id
1 'polypeptide(L)'
;MEAPPAAAWQPQEEGFREICGLLEHQISPTSTADKSQIWQQLQHFSQFPDFNNYLAFILSRAEGKSVEIRQAAGAADRHLRSTAGTIISVIVQLGGISGWPELLQAVITCLDSNDLNHMEGAMDALSKICEDIPQVLDTDVPGLSDRPIKIFLPRLFQFFQSPHTSLRKLALGSVNQYIMLMPAALYESMNQYLQSLFALANDQAAEVRKLVCAAFVQLIEVQPSFLEPHLRSVAEYILQVNKDGDDEVALEACEFWSAYCDAQLPPENLREFLPRLIPVLLSNMAYADDDESLAEAEEDESLPDRDQDLKPRFHTSRFHGSDSAEDDDDDIVNVWNLRKCSAAALDILSNVFGDEILPTLMPVVQAKLSASGDESWKDREAAVLALGAVAEGCINGLHPNLSQMVGFLIPLLDDKFPLIRSISCWTISRFSKYIVQESGHQKGYEQFDKVLMGLLRRILDSNKRVQEAACSALATVEEEAAEELTPRLEIILQHLMCALGKYQRRNLRIVYDAIGTLADAVGAELNQPAYLEILMPPLIAKWQQLSNSDKDLFPLLECFTSIAQALGAGFSQFAEPVFQRCIAIIHSQQLAKADPVAAGFPYDKEFIVCSLDLLSGLAEGLGSGIESLNAILPPYFGKKAVSQSNLRDLLLQCCMDDAYDIGQSAFALLGDLARVCTVHLHPRLPEFLDVAVKQLNTPKLKETISVANNACWAIGELAVKVRQEISPVVMTVMSCLVPILQHSEELNNKSLTENSAITLGRLAWVCPELVSPHMEHFMQSWCIALSMIHDDIEKEDAFRGLCAMVRINPSGALSSLVFMCKAIASWHEIRSPELHNEVCQVLHGYKQMLRNGAWDQCMSALEPPVKEKLLKYQLEAAPLQNLEQIGRVLAVFGFRKTIKWRYGGGVKWCNFPSF
;
A
#
# COMPACT_ATOMS: atom_id res chain seq x y z
N MET A 1 -45.10 -36.94 -31.23
CA MET A 1 -44.11 -37.99 -31.47
C MET A 1 -42.92 -37.65 -30.60
N GLU A 2 -42.80 -38.31 -29.46
CA GLU A 2 -41.59 -38.27 -28.65
C GLU A 2 -40.44 -38.82 -29.50
N ALA A 3 -39.31 -38.11 -29.51
CA ALA A 3 -38.08 -38.65 -30.10
C ALA A 3 -37.70 -39.93 -29.33
N PRO A 4 -37.20 -40.98 -30.01
CA PRO A 4 -36.71 -42.16 -29.32
C PRO A 4 -35.58 -41.74 -28.36
N PRO A 5 -35.44 -42.39 -27.19
CA PRO A 5 -34.33 -42.11 -26.30
C PRO A 5 -33.04 -42.31 -27.09
N ALA A 6 -32.17 -41.28 -27.11
CA ALA A 6 -30.85 -41.40 -27.70
C ALA A 6 -30.16 -42.63 -27.10
N ALA A 7 -29.60 -43.50 -27.94
CA ALA A 7 -28.87 -44.66 -27.47
C ALA A 7 -27.78 -44.18 -26.49
N ALA A 8 -27.79 -44.72 -25.26
CA ALA A 8 -26.79 -44.37 -24.26
C ALA A 8 -25.40 -44.67 -24.82
N TRP A 9 -24.52 -43.68 -24.78
CA TRP A 9 -23.14 -43.80 -25.25
C TRP A 9 -22.44 -45.01 -24.57
N GLN A 10 -21.67 -45.76 -25.35
CA GLN A 10 -20.88 -46.90 -24.88
C GLN A 10 -19.46 -46.78 -25.45
N PRO A 11 -18.42 -47.03 -24.64
CA PRO A 11 -17.06 -46.97 -25.13
C PRO A 11 -16.80 -48.09 -26.14
N GLN A 12 -16.00 -47.80 -27.17
CA GLN A 12 -15.40 -48.86 -27.96
C GLN A 12 -14.27 -49.49 -27.16
N GLU A 13 -14.24 -50.81 -27.15
CA GLU A 13 -13.32 -51.61 -26.34
C GLU A 13 -11.83 -51.27 -26.60
N GLU A 14 -11.48 -50.94 -27.85
CA GLU A 14 -10.11 -50.57 -28.24
C GLU A 14 -9.70 -49.22 -27.65
N GLY A 15 -10.52 -48.18 -27.82
CA GLY A 15 -10.28 -46.86 -27.24
C GLY A 15 -10.29 -46.87 -25.70
N PHE A 16 -11.15 -47.69 -25.09
CA PHE A 16 -11.18 -47.86 -23.64
C PHE A 16 -9.87 -48.44 -23.10
N ARG A 17 -9.32 -49.47 -23.76
CA ARG A 17 -8.03 -50.06 -23.37
C ARG A 17 -6.87 -49.09 -23.57
N GLU A 18 -6.86 -48.36 -24.67
CA GLU A 18 -5.81 -47.41 -25.01
C GLU A 18 -5.74 -46.27 -23.96
N ILE A 19 -6.87 -45.65 -23.65
CA ILE A 19 -6.95 -44.56 -22.67
C ILE A 19 -6.60 -45.07 -21.26
N CYS A 20 -7.13 -46.23 -20.84
CA CYS A 20 -6.74 -46.82 -19.56
C CYS A 20 -5.24 -47.13 -19.47
N GLY A 21 -4.63 -47.62 -20.55
CA GLY A 21 -3.19 -47.91 -20.60
C GLY A 21 -2.34 -46.64 -20.48
N LEU A 22 -2.74 -45.55 -21.13
CA LEU A 22 -2.05 -44.25 -21.02
C LEU A 22 -2.11 -43.69 -19.60
N LEU A 23 -3.27 -43.76 -18.96
CA LEU A 23 -3.44 -43.35 -17.56
C LEU A 23 -2.56 -44.20 -16.62
N GLU A 24 -2.56 -45.53 -16.81
CA GLU A 24 -1.74 -46.45 -16.03
C GLU A 24 -0.24 -46.16 -16.15
N HIS A 25 0.24 -45.88 -17.37
CA HIS A 25 1.63 -45.49 -17.61
C HIS A 25 1.99 -44.11 -17.02
N GLN A 26 1.04 -43.18 -16.97
CA GLN A 26 1.24 -41.84 -16.41
C GLN A 26 1.40 -41.88 -14.89
N ILE A 27 0.62 -42.73 -14.20
CA ILE A 27 0.61 -42.83 -12.74
C ILE A 27 1.73 -43.70 -12.20
N SER A 28 2.17 -44.71 -12.96
CA SER A 28 3.14 -45.68 -12.47
C SER A 28 4.51 -45.04 -12.17
N PRO A 29 5.01 -45.09 -10.92
CA PRO A 29 6.31 -44.54 -10.54
C PRO A 29 7.49 -45.37 -11.09
N THR A 30 7.24 -46.58 -11.61
CA THR A 30 8.24 -47.50 -12.16
C THR A 30 8.16 -47.64 -13.69
N SER A 31 7.32 -46.85 -14.35
CA SER A 31 7.18 -46.86 -15.81
C SER A 31 8.48 -46.40 -16.50
N THR A 32 8.97 -47.17 -17.47
CA THR A 32 10.08 -46.78 -18.36
C THR A 32 9.62 -45.96 -19.56
N ALA A 33 8.32 -45.67 -19.68
CA ALA A 33 7.75 -44.89 -20.75
C ALA A 33 7.99 -43.38 -20.57
N ASP A 34 8.20 -42.66 -21.67
CA ASP A 34 8.43 -41.22 -21.66
C ASP A 34 7.15 -40.46 -21.27
N LYS A 35 7.14 -39.86 -20.08
CA LYS A 35 6.02 -39.09 -19.55
C LYS A 35 5.68 -37.87 -20.41
N SER A 36 6.67 -37.26 -21.07
CA SER A 36 6.45 -36.14 -22.00
C SER A 36 5.65 -36.58 -23.22
N GLN A 37 5.98 -37.77 -23.75
CA GLN A 37 5.27 -38.34 -24.89
C GLN A 37 3.84 -38.78 -24.53
N ILE A 38 3.63 -39.37 -23.35
CA ILE A 38 2.30 -39.73 -22.85
C ILE A 38 1.43 -38.47 -22.67
N TRP A 39 2.01 -37.40 -22.13
CA TRP A 39 1.31 -36.12 -21.96
C TRP A 39 0.92 -35.49 -23.31
N GLN A 40 1.81 -35.53 -24.31
CA GLN A 40 1.48 -35.10 -25.68
C GLN A 40 0.35 -35.92 -26.30
N GLN A 41 0.30 -37.24 -26.05
CA GLN A 41 -0.77 -38.10 -26.53
C GLN A 41 -2.12 -37.78 -25.85
N LEU A 42 -2.12 -37.56 -24.53
CA LEU A 42 -3.31 -37.11 -23.80
C LEU A 42 -3.80 -35.74 -24.30
N GLN A 43 -2.87 -34.81 -24.59
CA GLN A 43 -3.18 -33.50 -25.16
C GLN A 43 -3.69 -33.57 -26.62
N HIS A 44 -3.26 -34.59 -27.37
CA HIS A 44 -3.84 -34.87 -28.67
C HIS A 44 -5.27 -35.41 -28.52
N PHE A 45 -5.50 -36.36 -27.61
CA PHE A 45 -6.83 -36.93 -27.39
C PHE A 45 -7.85 -35.93 -26.84
N SER A 46 -7.42 -34.93 -26.05
CA SER A 46 -8.31 -33.87 -25.54
C SER A 46 -8.93 -33.01 -26.64
N GLN A 47 -8.41 -33.06 -27.88
CA GLN A 47 -9.00 -32.38 -29.04
C GLN A 47 -10.26 -33.09 -29.57
N PHE A 48 -10.49 -34.34 -29.18
CA PHE A 48 -11.66 -35.11 -29.61
C PHE A 48 -12.76 -35.06 -28.54
N PRO A 49 -13.98 -34.59 -28.87
CA PRO A 49 -15.08 -34.53 -27.90
C PRO A 49 -15.41 -35.87 -27.24
N ASP A 50 -15.23 -36.97 -27.97
CA ASP A 50 -15.54 -38.32 -27.49
C ASP A 50 -14.59 -38.80 -26.37
N PHE A 51 -13.38 -38.23 -26.29
CA PHE A 51 -12.41 -38.52 -25.23
C PHE A 51 -12.99 -38.22 -23.84
N ASN A 52 -13.75 -37.13 -23.71
CA ASN A 52 -14.41 -36.78 -22.45
C ASN A 52 -15.48 -37.82 -22.04
N ASN A 53 -16.16 -38.46 -23.01
CA ASN A 53 -17.08 -39.55 -22.71
C ASN A 53 -16.35 -40.80 -22.19
N TYR A 54 -15.16 -41.11 -22.73
CA TYR A 54 -14.31 -42.18 -22.20
C TYR A 54 -13.84 -41.87 -20.77
N LEU A 55 -13.37 -40.66 -20.50
CA LEU A 55 -12.97 -40.26 -19.14
C LEU A 55 -14.14 -40.36 -18.16
N ALA A 56 -15.32 -39.83 -18.54
CA ALA A 56 -16.53 -39.92 -17.72
C ALA A 56 -16.98 -41.37 -17.47
N PHE A 57 -16.84 -42.25 -18.47
CA PHE A 57 -17.15 -43.67 -18.33
C PHE A 57 -16.13 -44.41 -17.46
N ILE A 58 -14.83 -44.16 -17.64
CA ILE A 58 -13.77 -44.75 -16.82
C ILE A 58 -13.95 -44.33 -15.35
N LEU A 59 -14.29 -43.06 -15.12
CA LEU A 59 -14.61 -42.53 -13.79
C LEU A 59 -15.82 -43.23 -13.17
N SER A 60 -16.95 -43.28 -13.89
CA SER A 60 -18.26 -43.63 -13.32
C SER A 60 -18.67 -45.11 -13.43
N ARG A 61 -18.17 -45.88 -14.41
CA ARG A 61 -18.71 -47.21 -14.76
C ARG A 61 -17.68 -48.32 -14.96
N ALA A 62 -16.38 -48.03 -14.95
CA ALA A 62 -15.32 -49.04 -15.14
C ALA A 62 -15.01 -49.84 -13.84
N GLU A 63 -15.96 -50.61 -13.34
CA GLU A 63 -15.87 -51.37 -12.07
C GLU A 63 -14.72 -52.41 -11.99
N GLY A 64 -14.07 -52.74 -13.11
CA GLY A 64 -12.97 -53.72 -13.19
C GLY A 64 -11.54 -53.15 -13.30
N LYS A 65 -11.35 -51.82 -13.22
CA LYS A 65 -10.02 -51.17 -13.28
C LYS A 65 -9.54 -50.77 -11.88
N SER A 66 -8.22 -50.68 -11.69
CA SER A 66 -7.62 -50.33 -10.39
C SER A 66 -8.10 -48.94 -9.93
N VAL A 67 -8.09 -48.72 -8.61
CA VAL A 67 -8.48 -47.43 -8.03
C VAL A 67 -7.60 -46.33 -8.62
N GLU A 68 -6.30 -46.58 -8.77
CA GLU A 68 -5.31 -45.64 -9.33
C GLU A 68 -5.62 -45.25 -10.78
N ILE A 69 -5.97 -46.19 -11.67
CA ILE A 69 -6.35 -45.85 -13.06
C ILE A 69 -7.64 -45.03 -13.08
N ARG A 70 -8.58 -45.39 -12.20
CA ARG A 70 -9.76 -44.58 -11.99
C ARG A 70 -9.40 -43.23 -11.34
N GLN A 71 -8.30 -43.08 -10.56
CA GLN A 71 -7.70 -41.83 -9.99
C GLN A 71 -7.11 -40.88 -11.01
N ALA A 72 -6.34 -41.36 -11.99
CA ALA A 72 -5.93 -40.48 -13.09
C ALA A 72 -7.07 -40.13 -14.04
N ALA A 73 -8.16 -40.92 -14.01
CA ALA A 73 -9.45 -40.49 -14.51
C ALA A 73 -10.32 -39.75 -13.45
N GLY A 74 -9.88 -39.66 -12.18
CA GLY A 74 -10.55 -38.98 -11.04
C GLY A 74 -11.16 -39.77 -9.83
N ALA A 75 -10.68 -40.93 -9.35
CA ALA A 75 -11.41 -41.79 -8.37
C ALA A 75 -10.71 -42.37 -7.10
N ALA A 76 -11.27 -42.11 -5.91
CA ALA A 76 -11.42 -43.10 -4.83
C ALA A 76 -12.75 -42.84 -4.09
N ASP A 77 -13.62 -43.82 -3.84
CA ASP A 77 -15.03 -43.74 -3.35
C ASP A 77 -15.61 -42.37 -2.85
N ARG A 78 -15.06 -41.73 -1.80
CA ARG A 78 -15.46 -40.36 -1.39
C ARG A 78 -14.91 -39.26 -2.31
N HIS A 79 -13.66 -39.38 -2.71
CA HIS A 79 -13.02 -38.55 -3.74
C HIS A 79 -13.72 -38.67 -5.09
N LEU A 80 -14.34 -39.80 -5.45
CA LEU A 80 -15.14 -39.92 -6.69
C LEU A 80 -16.31 -38.95 -6.70
N ARG A 81 -17.06 -38.90 -5.59
CA ARG A 81 -18.16 -37.95 -5.42
C ARG A 81 -17.65 -36.52 -5.43
N SER A 82 -16.51 -36.28 -4.77
CA SER A 82 -15.88 -34.97 -4.75
C SER A 82 -15.42 -34.52 -6.14
N THR A 83 -14.70 -35.36 -6.88
CA THR A 83 -14.27 -35.07 -8.25
C THR A 83 -15.46 -34.87 -9.19
N ALA A 84 -16.52 -35.68 -9.06
CA ALA A 84 -17.76 -35.45 -9.80
C ALA A 84 -18.38 -34.08 -9.45
N GLY A 85 -18.41 -33.70 -8.18
CA GLY A 85 -18.84 -32.37 -7.74
C GLY A 85 -18.00 -31.24 -8.32
N THR A 86 -16.68 -31.39 -8.40
CA THR A 86 -15.78 -30.41 -9.03
C THR A 86 -16.04 -30.30 -10.53
N ILE A 87 -16.20 -31.43 -11.23
CA ILE A 87 -16.55 -31.42 -12.67
C ILE A 87 -17.90 -30.72 -12.89
N ILE A 88 -18.90 -31.01 -12.05
CA ILE A 88 -20.20 -30.35 -12.11
C ILE A 88 -20.04 -28.83 -11.91
N SER A 89 -19.29 -28.39 -10.90
CA SER A 89 -19.05 -26.97 -10.64
C SER A 89 -18.41 -26.26 -11.84
N VAL A 90 -17.36 -26.85 -12.42
CA VAL A 90 -16.67 -26.29 -13.60
C VAL A 90 -17.59 -26.24 -14.83
N ILE A 91 -18.45 -27.24 -15.04
CA ILE A 91 -19.42 -27.21 -16.14
C ILE A 91 -20.41 -26.05 -15.94
N VAL A 92 -20.90 -25.86 -14.72
CA VAL A 92 -21.78 -24.73 -14.37
C VAL A 92 -21.04 -23.40 -14.55
N GLN A 93 -19.74 -23.33 -14.27
CA GLN A 93 -18.92 -22.15 -14.50
C GLN A 93 -18.87 -21.71 -15.95
N LEU A 94 -18.69 -22.68 -16.85
CA LEU A 94 -18.53 -22.40 -18.27
C LEU A 94 -19.88 -22.15 -18.97
N GLY A 95 -20.92 -22.88 -18.57
CA GLY A 95 -22.21 -22.90 -19.27
C GLY A 95 -23.37 -22.20 -18.56
N GLY A 96 -23.20 -21.84 -17.28
CA GLY A 96 -24.31 -21.48 -16.40
C GLY A 96 -25.29 -22.63 -16.15
N ILE A 97 -26.24 -22.42 -15.24
CA ILE A 97 -27.30 -23.42 -14.98
C ILE A 97 -28.20 -23.63 -16.20
N SER A 98 -28.42 -22.60 -17.01
CA SER A 98 -29.19 -22.68 -18.25
C SER A 98 -28.54 -23.58 -19.30
N GLY A 99 -27.21 -23.78 -19.24
CA GLY A 99 -26.49 -24.72 -20.08
C GLY A 99 -26.71 -26.20 -19.71
N TRP A 100 -27.23 -26.48 -18.51
CA TRP A 100 -27.55 -27.83 -18.04
C TRP A 100 -28.84 -27.86 -17.21
N PRO A 101 -30.01 -27.73 -17.86
CA PRO A 101 -31.28 -27.52 -17.16
C PRO A 101 -31.72 -28.71 -16.28
N GLU A 102 -31.28 -29.93 -16.59
CA GLU A 102 -31.62 -31.14 -15.82
C GLU A 102 -30.83 -31.25 -14.50
N LEU A 103 -29.72 -30.51 -14.36
CA LEU A 103 -28.82 -30.61 -13.21
C LEU A 103 -29.55 -30.32 -11.89
N LEU A 104 -30.36 -29.26 -11.86
CA LEU A 104 -31.09 -28.85 -10.65
C LEU A 104 -32.02 -29.95 -10.15
N GLN A 105 -32.79 -30.56 -11.06
CA GLN A 105 -33.71 -31.64 -10.69
C GLN A 105 -32.95 -32.89 -10.23
N ALA A 106 -31.79 -33.19 -10.85
CA ALA A 106 -30.93 -34.29 -10.42
C ALA A 106 -30.35 -34.06 -9.02
N VAL A 107 -29.85 -32.86 -8.74
CA VAL A 107 -29.34 -32.48 -7.41
C VAL A 107 -30.46 -32.59 -6.37
N ILE A 108 -31.64 -32.02 -6.62
CA ILE A 108 -32.79 -32.13 -5.71
C ILE A 108 -33.15 -33.59 -5.43
N THR A 109 -33.22 -34.43 -6.47
CA THR A 109 -33.53 -35.85 -6.33
C THR A 109 -32.51 -36.59 -5.45
N CYS A 110 -31.22 -36.28 -5.62
CA CYS A 110 -30.15 -36.84 -4.80
C CYS A 110 -30.17 -36.32 -3.36
N LEU A 111 -30.54 -35.05 -3.15
CA LEU A 111 -30.69 -34.48 -1.81
C LEU A 111 -31.90 -35.08 -1.07
N ASP A 112 -32.95 -35.49 -1.77
CA ASP A 112 -34.15 -36.11 -1.19
C ASP A 112 -34.04 -37.65 -1.06
N SER A 113 -32.90 -38.22 -1.45
CA SER A 113 -32.63 -39.65 -1.32
C SER A 113 -32.38 -40.06 0.14
N ASN A 114 -32.74 -41.31 0.48
CA ASN A 114 -32.42 -41.90 1.79
C ASN A 114 -30.98 -42.46 1.88
N ASP A 115 -30.22 -42.45 0.79
CA ASP A 115 -28.81 -42.84 0.75
C ASP A 115 -27.91 -41.63 1.09
N LEU A 116 -27.10 -41.79 2.14
CA LEU A 116 -26.13 -40.78 2.57
C LEU A 116 -25.13 -40.42 1.48
N ASN A 117 -24.70 -41.36 0.65
CA ASN A 117 -23.72 -41.08 -0.41
C ASN A 117 -24.32 -40.19 -1.50
N HIS A 118 -25.61 -40.38 -1.83
CA HIS A 118 -26.31 -39.49 -2.76
C HIS A 118 -26.47 -38.09 -2.19
N MET A 119 -26.88 -37.99 -0.92
CA MET A 119 -27.03 -36.69 -0.25
C MET A 119 -25.69 -35.97 -0.12
N GLU A 120 -24.64 -36.65 0.34
CA GLU A 120 -23.31 -36.07 0.53
C GLU A 120 -22.69 -35.65 -0.82
N GLY A 121 -22.79 -36.48 -1.85
CA GLY A 121 -22.26 -36.14 -3.18
C GLY A 121 -22.99 -34.96 -3.82
N ALA A 122 -24.31 -34.90 -3.69
CA ALA A 122 -25.09 -33.76 -4.18
C ALA A 122 -24.83 -32.49 -3.38
N MET A 123 -24.67 -32.59 -2.05
CA MET A 123 -24.32 -31.44 -1.22
C MET A 123 -22.88 -30.95 -1.48
N ASP A 124 -21.93 -31.83 -1.73
CA ASP A 124 -20.55 -31.45 -2.07
C ASP A 124 -20.50 -30.71 -3.41
N ALA A 125 -21.21 -31.22 -4.43
CA ALA A 125 -21.35 -30.54 -5.71
C ALA A 125 -22.02 -29.16 -5.57
N LEU A 126 -23.10 -29.08 -4.80
CA LEU A 126 -23.80 -27.83 -4.54
C LEU A 126 -22.93 -26.83 -3.76
N SER A 127 -22.18 -27.29 -2.76
CA SER A 127 -21.26 -26.45 -1.99
C SER A 127 -20.20 -25.81 -2.86
N LYS A 128 -19.62 -26.57 -3.79
CA LYS A 128 -18.63 -26.05 -4.75
C LYS A 128 -19.22 -25.02 -5.69
N ILE A 129 -20.43 -25.23 -6.19
CA ILE A 129 -21.13 -24.21 -7.01
C ILE A 129 -21.35 -22.93 -6.19
N CYS A 130 -21.75 -23.05 -4.93
CA CYS A 130 -21.94 -21.91 -4.03
C CYS A 130 -20.62 -21.17 -3.73
N GLU A 131 -19.50 -21.89 -3.62
CA GLU A 131 -18.17 -21.29 -3.35
C GLU A 131 -17.57 -20.64 -4.61
N ASP A 132 -17.61 -21.34 -5.74
CA ASP A 132 -16.99 -20.88 -6.98
C ASP A 132 -17.80 -19.73 -7.64
N ILE A 133 -19.14 -19.80 -7.60
CA ILE A 133 -20.03 -18.91 -8.38
C ILE A 133 -21.41 -18.71 -7.74
N PRO A 134 -21.47 -18.14 -6.52
CA PRO A 134 -22.72 -18.03 -5.79
C PRO A 134 -23.81 -17.24 -6.54
N GLN A 135 -23.45 -16.28 -7.40
CA GLN A 135 -24.43 -15.47 -8.14
C GLN A 135 -25.29 -16.29 -9.11
N VAL A 136 -24.76 -17.41 -9.64
CA VAL A 136 -25.45 -18.22 -10.66
C VAL A 136 -26.76 -18.81 -10.12
N LEU A 137 -26.80 -19.16 -8.83
CA LEU A 137 -28.01 -19.69 -8.18
C LEU A 137 -29.04 -18.59 -7.82
N ASP A 138 -28.66 -17.31 -7.87
CA ASP A 138 -29.54 -16.15 -7.70
C ASP A 138 -29.89 -15.45 -9.03
N THR A 139 -29.95 -16.23 -10.12
CA THR A 139 -30.43 -15.74 -11.42
C THR A 139 -31.76 -16.37 -11.83
N ASP A 140 -32.51 -15.67 -12.67
CA ASP A 140 -33.75 -16.19 -13.23
C ASP A 140 -33.44 -17.23 -14.32
N VAL A 141 -33.82 -18.48 -14.07
CA VAL A 141 -33.58 -19.60 -15.00
C VAL A 141 -34.86 -19.91 -15.79
N PRO A 142 -34.83 -19.91 -17.14
CA PRO A 142 -35.98 -20.24 -17.96
C PRO A 142 -36.55 -21.63 -17.62
N GLY A 143 -37.84 -21.69 -17.28
CA GLY A 143 -38.53 -22.93 -16.94
C GLY A 143 -38.67 -23.22 -15.44
N LEU A 144 -38.03 -22.42 -14.57
CA LEU A 144 -38.28 -22.45 -13.12
C LEU A 144 -39.27 -21.35 -12.71
N SER A 145 -40.06 -21.62 -11.67
CA SER A 145 -41.02 -20.66 -11.12
C SER A 145 -40.39 -19.61 -10.21
N ASP A 146 -39.22 -19.91 -9.65
CA ASP A 146 -38.45 -19.07 -8.74
C ASP A 146 -36.96 -19.31 -8.99
N ARG A 147 -36.11 -18.42 -8.48
CA ARG A 147 -34.65 -18.57 -8.57
C ARG A 147 -34.17 -19.82 -7.84
N PRO A 148 -33.15 -20.53 -8.34
CA PRO A 148 -32.65 -21.77 -7.73
C PRO A 148 -32.33 -21.65 -6.23
N ILE A 149 -31.76 -20.54 -5.79
CA ILE A 149 -31.40 -20.32 -4.38
C ILE A 149 -32.61 -20.39 -3.44
N LYS A 150 -33.76 -19.87 -3.87
CA LYS A 150 -35.02 -19.91 -3.10
C LYS A 150 -35.57 -21.33 -2.96
N ILE A 151 -35.20 -22.23 -3.88
CA ILE A 151 -35.56 -23.65 -3.85
C ILE A 151 -34.62 -24.41 -2.89
N PHE A 152 -33.31 -24.14 -2.93
CA PHE A 152 -32.33 -24.88 -2.13
C PHE A 152 -32.24 -24.43 -0.68
N LEU A 153 -32.40 -23.13 -0.36
CA LEU A 153 -32.25 -22.60 1.00
C LEU A 153 -33.07 -23.37 2.07
N PRO A 154 -34.37 -23.66 1.86
CA PRO A 154 -35.14 -24.45 2.82
C PRO A 154 -34.57 -25.85 3.06
N ARG A 155 -34.00 -26.48 2.03
CA ARG A 155 -33.38 -27.81 2.14
C ARG A 155 -32.05 -27.74 2.87
N LEU A 156 -31.24 -26.70 2.63
CA LEU A 156 -30.01 -26.44 3.37
C LEU A 156 -30.28 -26.30 4.87
N PHE A 157 -31.29 -25.52 5.25
CA PHE A 157 -31.68 -25.37 6.67
C PHE A 157 -32.14 -26.68 7.31
N GLN A 158 -32.81 -27.57 6.56
CA GLN A 158 -33.16 -28.90 7.08
C GLN A 158 -31.90 -29.73 7.37
N PHE A 159 -30.87 -29.62 6.54
CA PHE A 159 -29.62 -30.35 6.76
C PHE A 159 -28.82 -29.87 7.96
N PHE A 160 -29.08 -28.67 8.50
CA PHE A 160 -28.46 -28.22 9.75
C PHE A 160 -28.85 -29.13 10.93
N GLN A 161 -30.01 -29.79 10.86
CA GLN A 161 -30.46 -30.74 11.88
C GLN A 161 -30.13 -32.20 11.54
N SER A 162 -29.31 -32.42 10.50
CA SER A 162 -28.92 -33.77 10.09
C SER A 162 -28.11 -34.48 11.17
N PRO A 163 -28.34 -35.80 11.40
CA PRO A 163 -27.48 -36.59 12.27
C PRO A 163 -26.04 -36.71 11.71
N HIS A 164 -25.85 -36.45 10.41
CA HIS A 164 -24.55 -36.56 9.75
C HIS A 164 -23.80 -35.24 9.73
N THR A 165 -22.62 -35.21 10.36
CA THR A 165 -21.75 -34.03 10.45
C THR A 165 -21.37 -33.47 9.07
N SER A 166 -21.08 -34.34 8.08
CA SER A 166 -20.72 -33.92 6.72
C SER A 166 -21.82 -33.08 6.06
N LEU A 167 -23.09 -33.47 6.23
CA LEU A 167 -24.22 -32.72 5.69
C LEU A 167 -24.44 -31.38 6.42
N ARG A 168 -24.25 -31.34 7.75
CA ARG A 168 -24.31 -30.07 8.51
C ARG A 168 -23.24 -29.09 8.04
N LYS A 169 -22.00 -29.57 7.91
CA LYS A 169 -20.85 -28.78 7.42
C LYS A 169 -21.09 -28.24 6.01
N LEU A 170 -21.38 -29.12 5.04
CA LEU A 170 -21.57 -28.72 3.64
C LEU A 170 -22.75 -27.75 3.49
N ALA A 171 -23.86 -27.99 4.20
CA ALA A 171 -25.01 -27.11 4.12
C ALA A 171 -24.74 -25.73 4.72
N LEU A 172 -24.13 -25.67 5.92
CA LEU A 172 -23.82 -24.39 6.55
C LEU A 172 -22.79 -23.61 5.73
N GLY A 173 -21.70 -24.27 5.30
CA GLY A 173 -20.69 -23.67 4.44
C GLY A 173 -21.28 -23.13 3.14
N SER A 174 -22.24 -23.84 2.53
CA SER A 174 -22.96 -23.37 1.33
C SER A 174 -23.77 -22.11 1.58
N VAL A 175 -24.46 -22.00 2.72
CA VAL A 175 -25.27 -20.80 3.04
C VAL A 175 -24.38 -19.60 3.32
N ASN A 176 -23.24 -19.80 4.01
CA ASN A 176 -22.30 -18.71 4.34
C ASN A 176 -21.82 -17.98 3.07
N GLN A 177 -21.62 -18.67 1.95
CA GLN A 177 -21.22 -18.05 0.67
C GLN A 177 -22.17 -16.96 0.17
N TYR A 178 -23.42 -16.95 0.64
CA TYR A 178 -24.42 -15.95 0.26
C TYR A 178 -24.52 -14.77 1.22
N ILE A 179 -23.80 -14.75 2.34
CA ILE A 179 -23.87 -13.63 3.31
C ILE A 179 -23.39 -12.35 2.63
N MET A 180 -22.23 -12.37 1.95
CA MET A 180 -21.69 -11.21 1.24
C MET A 180 -22.59 -10.71 0.10
N LEU A 181 -23.27 -11.62 -0.61
CA LEU A 181 -24.17 -11.25 -1.72
C LEU A 181 -25.56 -10.81 -1.26
N MET A 182 -26.01 -11.31 -0.12
CA MET A 182 -27.31 -11.05 0.49
C MET A 182 -28.50 -11.15 -0.49
N PRO A 183 -28.75 -12.33 -1.11
CA PRO A 183 -29.90 -12.51 -2.00
C PRO A 183 -31.22 -12.34 -1.23
N ALA A 184 -32.27 -11.89 -1.91
CA ALA A 184 -33.58 -11.61 -1.29
C ALA A 184 -34.14 -12.80 -0.50
N ALA A 185 -33.93 -14.03 -0.99
CA ALA A 185 -34.37 -15.25 -0.31
C ALA A 185 -33.68 -15.48 1.05
N LEU A 186 -32.38 -15.17 1.17
CA LEU A 186 -31.66 -15.25 2.44
C LEU A 186 -32.08 -14.11 3.38
N TYR A 187 -32.22 -12.89 2.85
CA TYR A 187 -32.67 -11.73 3.60
C TYR A 187 -34.06 -11.97 4.25
N GLU A 188 -35.01 -12.52 3.49
CA GLU A 188 -36.36 -12.84 3.98
C GLU A 188 -36.36 -13.97 5.03
N SER A 189 -35.41 -14.90 4.95
CA SER A 189 -35.31 -16.06 5.84
C SER A 189 -34.28 -15.91 6.96
N MET A 190 -33.75 -14.71 7.16
CA MET A 190 -32.65 -14.44 8.11
C MET A 190 -32.97 -14.87 9.55
N ASN A 191 -34.19 -14.66 10.02
CA ASN A 191 -34.61 -15.10 11.36
C ASN A 191 -34.49 -16.63 11.53
N GLN A 192 -34.83 -17.40 10.49
CA GLN A 192 -34.71 -18.85 10.51
C GLN A 192 -33.23 -19.27 10.46
N TYR A 193 -32.42 -18.57 9.67
CA TYR A 193 -30.98 -18.82 9.61
C TYR A 193 -30.31 -18.59 10.97
N LEU A 194 -30.55 -17.44 11.61
CA LEU A 194 -30.03 -17.12 12.95
C LEU A 194 -30.46 -18.15 14.01
N GLN A 195 -31.74 -18.55 14.04
CA GLN A 195 -32.20 -19.60 14.94
C GLN A 195 -31.44 -20.92 14.74
N SER A 196 -31.12 -21.24 13.48
CA SER A 196 -30.41 -22.47 13.14
C SER A 196 -28.92 -22.38 13.48
N LEU A 197 -28.28 -21.20 13.34
CA LEU A 197 -26.93 -20.94 13.83
C LEU A 197 -26.83 -21.14 15.35
N PHE A 198 -27.77 -20.58 16.12
CA PHE A 198 -27.79 -20.79 17.58
C PHE A 198 -27.97 -22.26 17.97
N ALA A 199 -28.71 -23.05 17.18
CA ALA A 199 -28.83 -24.49 17.41
C ALA A 199 -27.51 -25.24 17.13
N LEU A 200 -26.75 -24.81 16.12
CA LEU A 200 -25.46 -25.36 15.75
C LEU A 200 -24.29 -24.87 16.62
N ALA A 201 -24.48 -23.80 17.39
CA ALA A 201 -23.44 -23.16 18.19
C ALA A 201 -22.69 -24.13 19.13
N ASN A 202 -23.38 -25.16 19.64
CA ASN A 202 -22.80 -26.18 20.54
C ASN A 202 -22.62 -27.54 19.86
N ASP A 203 -22.46 -27.57 18.53
CA ASP A 203 -22.18 -28.80 17.79
C ASP A 203 -20.92 -29.49 18.31
N GLN A 204 -20.92 -30.82 18.32
CA GLN A 204 -19.78 -31.60 18.80
C GLN A 204 -18.60 -31.53 17.83
N ALA A 205 -18.85 -31.29 16.54
CA ALA A 205 -17.81 -31.20 15.51
C ALA A 205 -17.22 -29.78 15.42
N ALA A 206 -15.89 -29.68 15.55
CA ALA A 206 -15.16 -28.42 15.43
C ALA A 206 -15.40 -27.76 14.06
N GLU A 207 -15.36 -28.51 12.97
CA GLU A 207 -15.60 -28.00 11.60
C GLU A 207 -16.97 -27.30 11.43
N VAL A 208 -17.99 -27.68 12.22
CA VAL A 208 -19.30 -27.03 12.20
C VAL A 208 -19.29 -25.77 13.06
N ARG A 209 -18.70 -25.83 14.27
CA ARG A 209 -18.55 -24.65 15.14
C ARG A 209 -17.74 -23.55 14.45
N LYS A 210 -16.67 -23.92 13.75
CA LYS A 210 -15.86 -23.04 12.90
C LYS A 210 -16.74 -22.21 11.95
N LEU A 211 -17.59 -22.89 11.17
CA LEU A 211 -18.50 -22.26 10.22
C LEU A 211 -19.59 -21.41 10.88
N VAL A 212 -20.00 -21.73 12.11
CA VAL A 212 -20.93 -20.89 12.88
C VAL A 212 -20.26 -19.58 13.28
N CYS A 213 -19.02 -19.62 13.74
CA CYS A 213 -18.23 -18.42 14.02
C CYS A 213 -18.06 -17.56 12.76
N ALA A 214 -17.59 -18.16 11.66
CA ALA A 214 -17.46 -17.48 10.36
C ALA A 214 -18.77 -16.80 9.91
N ALA A 215 -19.91 -17.46 10.12
CA ALA A 215 -21.21 -16.86 9.80
C ALA A 215 -21.51 -15.61 10.64
N PHE A 216 -21.20 -15.62 11.94
CA PHE A 216 -21.39 -14.44 12.79
C PHE A 216 -20.44 -13.30 12.43
N VAL A 217 -19.19 -13.60 12.06
CA VAL A 217 -18.22 -12.62 11.54
C VAL A 217 -18.74 -11.97 10.27
N GLN A 218 -19.08 -12.75 9.25
CA GLN A 218 -19.59 -12.21 7.98
C GLN A 218 -20.89 -11.42 8.14
N LEU A 219 -21.80 -11.87 9.02
CA LEU A 219 -23.06 -11.18 9.27
C LEU A 219 -22.86 -9.82 9.95
N ILE A 220 -21.87 -9.67 10.84
CA ILE A 220 -21.64 -8.40 11.51
C ILE A 220 -21.03 -7.35 10.58
N GLU A 221 -20.21 -7.78 9.63
CA GLU A 221 -19.62 -6.91 8.60
C GLU A 221 -20.66 -6.45 7.58
N VAL A 222 -21.47 -7.38 7.07
CA VAL A 222 -22.38 -7.09 5.96
C VAL A 222 -23.70 -6.51 6.42
N GLN A 223 -24.29 -7.06 7.49
CA GLN A 223 -25.64 -6.71 7.90
C GLN A 223 -25.83 -6.77 9.43
N PRO A 224 -25.13 -5.90 10.17
CA PRO A 224 -25.13 -5.93 11.64
C PRO A 224 -26.52 -5.71 12.26
N SER A 225 -27.42 -5.02 11.56
CA SER A 225 -28.81 -4.77 12.00
C SER A 225 -29.60 -6.03 12.37
N PHE A 226 -29.31 -7.19 11.75
CA PHE A 226 -29.95 -8.46 12.12
C PHE A 226 -29.36 -9.07 13.40
N LEU A 227 -28.09 -8.79 13.70
CA LEU A 227 -27.41 -9.28 14.90
C LEU A 227 -27.64 -8.37 16.11
N GLU A 228 -27.90 -7.07 15.93
CA GLU A 228 -28.13 -6.11 17.02
C GLU A 228 -29.06 -6.63 18.15
N PRO A 229 -30.24 -7.24 17.86
CA PRO A 229 -31.13 -7.75 18.91
C PRO A 229 -30.56 -8.92 19.72
N HIS A 230 -29.58 -9.62 19.15
CA HIS A 230 -28.98 -10.84 19.69
C HIS A 230 -27.51 -10.64 20.10
N LEU A 231 -26.96 -9.45 19.89
CA LEU A 231 -25.52 -9.17 19.96
C LEU A 231 -24.91 -9.57 21.30
N ARG A 232 -25.59 -9.30 22.41
CA ARG A 232 -25.13 -9.71 23.76
C ARG A 232 -24.95 -11.23 23.87
N SER A 233 -25.89 -12.01 23.32
CA SER A 233 -25.82 -13.47 23.33
C SER A 233 -24.75 -14.00 22.39
N VAL A 234 -24.58 -13.37 21.22
CA VAL A 234 -23.51 -13.70 20.27
C VAL A 234 -22.15 -13.40 20.90
N ALA A 235 -21.94 -12.21 21.47
CA ALA A 235 -20.70 -11.84 22.14
C ALA A 235 -20.35 -12.79 23.31
N GLU A 236 -21.34 -13.18 24.12
CA GLU A 236 -21.12 -14.16 25.20
C GLU A 236 -20.71 -15.53 24.66
N TYR A 237 -21.35 -15.98 23.57
CA TYR A 237 -21.00 -17.23 22.88
C TYR A 237 -19.58 -17.15 22.30
N ILE A 238 -19.28 -16.12 21.50
CA ILE A 238 -17.96 -15.94 20.88
C ILE A 238 -16.87 -15.88 21.95
N LEU A 239 -17.07 -15.16 23.06
CA LEU A 239 -16.11 -15.11 24.17
C LEU A 239 -15.86 -16.49 24.81
N GLN A 240 -16.87 -17.37 24.84
CA GLN A 240 -16.69 -18.75 25.28
C GLN A 240 -15.92 -19.57 24.26
N VAL A 241 -16.23 -19.41 22.97
CA VAL A 241 -15.60 -20.16 21.86
C VAL A 241 -14.17 -19.69 21.56
N ASN A 242 -13.80 -18.47 21.92
CA ASN A 242 -12.40 -18.01 21.90
C ASN A 242 -11.47 -18.85 22.80
N LYS A 243 -12.02 -19.74 23.63
CA LYS A 243 -11.32 -20.74 24.45
C LYS A 243 -11.64 -22.18 24.03
N ASP A 244 -12.10 -22.39 22.80
CA ASP A 244 -12.33 -23.73 22.27
C ASP A 244 -11.02 -24.53 22.31
N GLY A 245 -11.13 -25.86 22.39
CA GLY A 245 -9.95 -26.73 22.39
C GLY A 245 -9.37 -26.97 20.99
N ASP A 246 -10.07 -26.49 19.96
CA ASP A 246 -9.64 -26.51 18.57
C ASP A 246 -9.27 -25.08 18.14
N ASP A 247 -8.00 -24.87 17.80
CA ASP A 247 -7.45 -23.53 17.55
C ASP A 247 -8.07 -22.87 16.30
N GLU A 248 -8.52 -23.64 15.31
CA GLU A 248 -9.21 -23.12 14.12
C GLU A 248 -10.59 -22.55 14.49
N VAL A 249 -11.28 -23.19 15.43
CA VAL A 249 -12.57 -22.67 15.93
C VAL A 249 -12.35 -21.41 16.76
N ALA A 250 -11.33 -21.42 17.63
CA ALA A 250 -10.98 -20.25 18.43
C ALA A 250 -10.51 -19.07 17.58
N LEU A 251 -9.80 -19.34 16.46
CA LEU A 251 -9.36 -18.33 15.49
C LEU A 251 -10.56 -17.62 14.85
N GLU A 252 -11.49 -18.35 14.25
CA GLU A 252 -12.69 -17.77 13.63
C GLU A 252 -13.57 -17.02 14.64
N ALA A 253 -13.62 -17.48 15.89
CA ALA A 253 -14.29 -16.74 16.95
C ALA A 253 -13.57 -15.42 17.27
N CYS A 254 -12.24 -15.41 17.22
CA CYS A 254 -11.44 -14.23 17.54
C CYS A 254 -11.60 -13.12 16.50
N GLU A 255 -11.80 -13.46 15.23
CA GLU A 255 -12.03 -12.50 14.14
C GLU A 255 -13.28 -11.62 14.36
N PHE A 256 -14.26 -12.12 15.12
CA PHE A 256 -15.49 -11.39 15.44
C PHE A 256 -15.22 -10.05 16.13
N TRP A 257 -14.17 -9.95 16.96
CA TRP A 257 -13.90 -8.73 17.72
C TRP A 257 -13.39 -7.59 16.82
N SER A 258 -12.54 -7.92 15.85
CA SER A 258 -12.08 -6.99 14.82
C SER A 258 -13.24 -6.59 13.92
N ALA A 259 -13.97 -7.57 13.37
CA ALA A 259 -15.13 -7.35 12.51
C ALA A 259 -16.23 -6.48 13.18
N TYR A 260 -16.45 -6.64 14.49
CA TYR A 260 -17.35 -5.78 15.26
C TYR A 260 -16.94 -4.30 15.19
N CYS A 261 -15.65 -4.04 15.39
CA CYS A 261 -15.10 -2.69 15.45
C CYS A 261 -15.07 -2.05 14.05
N ASP A 262 -14.71 -2.83 13.02
CA ASP A 262 -14.67 -2.40 11.63
C ASP A 262 -16.07 -2.07 11.08
N ALA A 263 -17.10 -2.78 11.55
CA ALA A 263 -18.50 -2.48 11.27
C ALA A 263 -18.99 -1.17 11.92
N GLN A 264 -18.14 -0.45 12.67
CA GLN A 264 -18.43 0.83 13.34
C GLN A 264 -19.65 0.77 14.28
N LEU A 265 -19.90 -0.38 14.88
CA LEU A 265 -20.99 -0.56 15.83
C LEU A 265 -20.72 0.15 17.15
N PRO A 266 -21.76 0.48 17.95
CA PRO A 266 -21.57 1.19 19.22
C PRO A 266 -20.61 0.45 20.15
N PRO A 267 -19.46 1.03 20.53
CA PRO A 267 -18.45 0.34 21.34
C PRO A 267 -18.94 0.04 22.76
N GLU A 268 -19.94 0.78 23.23
CA GLU A 268 -20.61 0.57 24.53
C GLU A 268 -21.08 -0.88 24.75
N ASN A 269 -21.48 -1.58 23.68
CA ASN A 269 -21.97 -2.96 23.79
C ASN A 269 -20.86 -3.95 24.17
N LEU A 270 -19.59 -3.65 23.87
CA LEU A 270 -18.46 -4.51 24.21
C LEU A 270 -17.88 -4.22 25.60
N ARG A 271 -18.14 -3.05 26.20
CA ARG A 271 -17.52 -2.63 27.46
C ARG A 271 -17.68 -3.64 28.59
N GLU A 272 -18.84 -4.29 28.70
CA GLU A 272 -19.08 -5.29 29.76
C GLU A 272 -18.26 -6.58 29.60
N PHE A 273 -17.78 -6.85 28.38
CA PHE A 273 -17.01 -8.05 28.05
C PHE A 273 -15.51 -7.84 28.18
N LEU A 274 -15.00 -6.61 28.06
CA LEU A 274 -13.57 -6.28 28.11
C LEU A 274 -12.80 -6.92 29.30
N PRO A 275 -13.33 -6.91 30.55
CA PRO A 275 -12.65 -7.52 31.70
C PRO A 275 -12.39 -9.03 31.54
N ARG A 276 -13.22 -9.71 30.75
CA ARG A 276 -13.10 -11.14 30.45
C ARG A 276 -12.39 -11.39 29.13
N LEU A 277 -12.60 -10.54 28.13
CA LEU A 277 -12.03 -10.68 26.79
C LEU A 277 -10.53 -10.44 26.78
N ILE A 278 -10.05 -9.34 27.39
CA ILE A 278 -8.63 -8.98 27.40
C ILE A 278 -7.73 -10.12 27.92
N PRO A 279 -8.02 -10.77 29.08
CA PRO A 279 -7.23 -11.92 29.53
C PRO A 279 -7.23 -13.10 28.56
N VAL A 280 -8.29 -13.28 27.76
CA VAL A 280 -8.40 -14.37 26.79
C VAL A 280 -7.53 -14.11 25.58
N LEU A 281 -7.61 -12.90 25.02
CA LEU A 281 -6.72 -12.48 23.94
C LEU A 281 -5.26 -12.63 24.37
N LEU A 282 -4.88 -12.15 25.56
CA LEU A 282 -3.51 -12.30 26.08
C LEU A 282 -3.06 -13.75 26.33
N SER A 283 -3.99 -14.66 26.57
CA SER A 283 -3.69 -16.09 26.68
C SER A 283 -3.43 -16.68 25.30
N ASN A 284 -4.29 -16.35 24.34
CA ASN A 284 -4.24 -16.83 22.96
C ASN A 284 -3.07 -16.24 22.17
N MET A 285 -2.50 -15.13 22.62
CA MET A 285 -1.29 -14.53 22.07
C MET A 285 -0.01 -15.32 22.38
N ALA A 286 -0.01 -16.32 23.26
CA ALA A 286 1.18 -17.14 23.50
C ALA A 286 1.43 -18.12 22.33
N TYR A 287 2.69 -18.37 21.98
CA TYR A 287 3.03 -19.36 20.94
C TYR A 287 2.50 -20.75 21.30
N ALA A 288 1.78 -21.39 20.38
CA ALA A 288 1.44 -22.81 20.48
C ALA A 288 2.72 -23.66 20.48
N ASP A 289 2.68 -24.90 20.99
CA ASP A 289 3.86 -25.77 21.05
C ASP A 289 4.28 -26.30 19.68
N ASP A 290 3.35 -26.33 18.73
CA ASP A 290 3.49 -26.75 17.34
C ASP A 290 3.54 -25.58 16.34
N ASP A 291 3.66 -24.34 16.82
CA ASP A 291 3.77 -23.15 15.96
C ASP A 291 5.05 -23.20 15.11
N GLU A 292 4.90 -23.07 13.80
CA GLU A 292 6.00 -23.12 12.83
C GLU A 292 7.07 -22.05 13.09
N SER A 293 6.68 -20.90 13.64
CA SER A 293 7.63 -19.83 14.04
C SER A 293 8.66 -20.30 15.08
N LEU A 294 8.32 -21.31 15.89
CA LEU A 294 9.27 -21.89 16.85
C LEU A 294 10.38 -22.66 16.15
N ALA A 295 10.05 -23.38 15.07
CA ALA A 295 11.03 -24.12 14.28
C ALA A 295 11.95 -23.17 13.49
N GLU A 296 11.37 -22.12 12.87
CA GLU A 296 12.14 -21.09 12.17
C GLU A 296 13.08 -20.32 13.12
N ALA A 297 12.68 -20.11 14.36
CA ALA A 297 13.51 -19.43 15.36
C ALA A 297 14.77 -20.24 15.75
N GLU A 298 14.86 -21.52 15.38
CA GLU A 298 16.08 -22.32 15.53
C GLU A 298 17.08 -22.10 14.38
N GLU A 299 16.68 -21.47 13.27
CA GLU A 299 17.58 -21.17 12.17
C GLU A 299 18.53 -20.01 12.50
N ASP A 300 19.83 -20.22 12.26
CA ASP A 300 20.87 -19.22 12.49
C ASP A 300 21.55 -18.78 11.18
N GLU A 301 22.44 -17.79 11.30
CA GLU A 301 23.21 -17.21 10.20
C GLU A 301 24.05 -18.21 9.37
N SER A 302 24.23 -19.44 9.82
CA SER A 302 25.07 -20.44 9.15
C SER A 302 24.35 -21.20 8.03
N LEU A 303 23.02 -21.23 8.06
CA LEU A 303 22.20 -21.95 7.08
C LEU A 303 21.81 -21.03 5.93
N PRO A 304 22.17 -21.30 4.65
CA PRO A 304 21.82 -20.43 3.53
C PRO A 304 20.29 -20.40 3.28
N ASP A 305 19.75 -19.22 2.97
CA ASP A 305 18.35 -19.05 2.55
C ASP A 305 18.05 -19.89 1.29
N ARG A 306 16.87 -20.52 1.24
CA ARG A 306 16.43 -21.24 0.04
C ARG A 306 15.62 -20.31 -0.84
N ASP A 307 15.65 -20.53 -2.15
CA ASP A 307 14.84 -19.73 -3.09
C ASP A 307 13.33 -19.81 -2.83
N GLN A 308 12.86 -20.89 -2.19
CA GLN A 308 11.45 -21.07 -1.79
C GLN A 308 11.04 -20.19 -0.60
N ASP A 309 12.01 -19.76 0.21
CA ASP A 309 11.79 -18.94 1.40
C ASP A 309 11.79 -17.43 1.05
N LEU A 310 12.11 -17.09 -0.20
CA LEU A 310 12.17 -15.72 -0.70
C LEU A 310 10.81 -15.32 -1.29
N LYS A 311 10.18 -14.32 -0.70
CA LYS A 311 8.92 -13.76 -1.17
C LYS A 311 9.09 -13.09 -2.54
N PRO A 312 8.20 -13.34 -3.51
CA PRO A 312 8.11 -12.49 -4.70
C PRO A 312 7.80 -11.06 -4.25
N ARG A 313 8.68 -10.11 -4.56
CA ARG A 313 8.45 -8.69 -4.31
C ARG A 313 8.20 -8.00 -5.63
N PHE A 314 7.30 -7.03 -5.59
CA PHE A 314 7.05 -6.07 -6.65
C PHE A 314 7.52 -4.70 -6.16
N HIS A 315 8.32 -3.99 -6.96
CA HIS A 315 8.71 -2.62 -6.64
C HIS A 315 7.53 -1.64 -6.83
N THR A 316 7.27 -0.81 -5.82
CA THR A 316 6.30 0.30 -5.85
C THR A 316 7.05 1.63 -5.88
N SER A 317 6.81 2.45 -6.90
CA SER A 317 7.49 3.75 -7.05
C SER A 317 7.07 4.71 -5.93
N ARG A 318 8.05 5.28 -5.23
CA ARG A 318 7.87 6.21 -4.08
C ARG A 318 7.70 7.68 -4.50
N PHE A 319 7.76 8.00 -5.80
CA PHE A 319 7.71 9.38 -6.29
C PHE A 319 6.28 9.88 -6.51
N HIS A 320 5.96 11.01 -5.87
CA HIS A 320 4.74 11.83 -6.03
C HIS A 320 3.46 10.99 -6.21
N GLY A 321 2.77 10.63 -5.12
CA GLY A 321 1.39 10.10 -5.18
C GLY A 321 1.23 8.58 -5.04
N SER A 322 2.21 7.88 -4.46
CA SER A 322 2.01 6.54 -3.89
C SER A 322 1.52 6.65 -2.43
N ASP A 323 0.37 7.28 -2.19
CA ASP A 323 -0.28 7.25 -0.87
C ASP A 323 -0.88 5.85 -0.55
N SER A 324 -0.66 4.85 -1.42
CA SER A 324 -0.88 3.44 -1.11
C SER A 324 0.29 2.91 -0.27
N ALA A 325 0.45 3.46 0.93
CA ALA A 325 0.92 2.67 2.06
C ALA A 325 -0.25 1.79 2.54
N GLU A 326 -0.87 1.05 1.62
CA GLU A 326 -1.54 -0.17 2.04
C GLU A 326 -0.38 -1.04 2.52
N ASP A 327 -0.32 -1.25 3.85
CA ASP A 327 0.62 -2.13 4.51
C ASP A 327 0.88 -3.31 3.57
N ASP A 328 2.09 -3.36 3.00
CA ASP A 328 2.64 -4.59 2.46
C ASP A 328 2.67 -5.51 3.67
N ASP A 329 1.56 -6.23 3.87
CA ASP A 329 1.35 -7.15 4.96
C ASP A 329 2.40 -8.22 4.72
N ASP A 330 3.58 -7.97 5.32
CA ASP A 330 4.88 -8.59 5.08
C ASP A 330 4.87 -10.03 5.64
N ASP A 331 3.70 -10.65 5.66
CA ASP A 331 3.25 -11.79 6.43
C ASP A 331 2.35 -12.75 5.61
N ILE A 332 2.17 -12.57 4.29
CA ILE A 332 1.41 -13.55 3.46
C ILE A 332 2.00 -14.98 3.49
N VAL A 333 3.29 -15.15 3.81
CA VAL A 333 3.92 -16.48 4.00
C VAL A 333 3.80 -16.98 5.44
N ASN A 334 3.32 -16.13 6.33
CA ASN A 334 3.38 -16.32 7.77
C ASN A 334 1.93 -16.61 8.22
N VAL A 335 1.58 -17.91 8.26
CA VAL A 335 0.21 -18.44 8.45
C VAL A 335 -0.59 -17.60 9.46
N TRP A 336 -1.72 -17.06 9.01
CA TRP A 336 -2.67 -16.36 9.89
C TRP A 336 -3.19 -17.34 10.94
N ASN A 337 -2.96 -17.04 12.22
CA ASN A 337 -3.22 -17.95 13.32
C ASN A 337 -3.87 -17.23 14.50
N LEU A 338 -4.33 -18.01 15.49
CA LEU A 338 -5.04 -17.51 16.67
C LEU A 338 -4.23 -16.44 17.44
N ARG A 339 -2.91 -16.59 17.52
CA ARG A 339 -2.01 -15.64 18.17
C ARG A 339 -2.01 -14.28 17.48
N LYS A 340 -1.85 -14.27 16.15
CA LYS A 340 -1.87 -13.03 15.34
C LYS A 340 -3.24 -12.36 15.41
N CYS A 341 -4.31 -13.13 15.21
CA CYS A 341 -5.67 -12.63 15.30
C CYS A 341 -5.98 -12.02 16.68
N SER A 342 -5.49 -12.63 17.76
CA SER A 342 -5.70 -12.11 19.12
C SER A 342 -4.92 -10.81 19.37
N ALA A 343 -3.73 -10.66 18.79
CA ALA A 343 -2.95 -9.43 18.86
C ALA A 343 -3.61 -8.30 18.05
N ALA A 344 -4.07 -8.60 16.83
CA ALA A 344 -4.79 -7.65 15.98
C ALA A 344 -6.12 -7.20 16.63
N ALA A 345 -6.89 -8.13 17.19
CA ALA A 345 -8.10 -7.79 17.95
C ALA A 345 -7.78 -6.87 19.14
N LEU A 346 -6.68 -7.11 19.86
CA LEU A 346 -6.27 -6.26 20.98
C LEU A 346 -5.84 -4.86 20.52
N ASP A 347 -5.12 -4.75 19.40
CA ASP A 347 -4.72 -3.48 18.80
C ASP A 347 -5.94 -2.64 18.38
N ILE A 348 -6.88 -3.24 17.65
CA ILE A 348 -8.13 -2.58 17.24
C ILE A 348 -8.94 -2.13 18.48
N LEU A 349 -9.09 -2.99 19.49
CA LEU A 349 -9.74 -2.61 20.75
C LEU A 349 -9.03 -1.45 21.44
N SER A 350 -7.70 -1.38 21.38
CA SER A 350 -6.93 -0.26 21.95
C SER A 350 -7.23 1.04 21.23
N ASN A 351 -7.38 1.04 19.91
CA ASN A 351 -7.73 2.21 19.12
C ASN A 351 -9.17 2.67 19.35
N VAL A 352 -10.09 1.74 19.63
CA VAL A 352 -11.50 2.05 19.91
C VAL A 352 -11.72 2.57 21.34
N PHE A 353 -11.13 1.93 22.34
CA PHE A 353 -11.38 2.22 23.76
C PHE A 353 -10.30 3.10 24.41
N GLY A 354 -9.17 3.30 23.76
CA GLY A 354 -8.05 4.07 24.27
C GLY A 354 -7.57 3.58 25.63
N ASP A 355 -7.22 4.51 26.52
CA ASP A 355 -6.65 4.20 27.84
C ASP A 355 -7.57 3.39 28.79
N GLU A 356 -8.86 3.26 28.45
CA GLU A 356 -9.84 2.58 29.30
C GLU A 356 -9.55 1.08 29.48
N ILE A 357 -8.82 0.45 28.56
CA ILE A 357 -8.47 -0.97 28.67
C ILE A 357 -7.30 -1.21 29.64
N LEU A 358 -6.48 -0.20 29.90
CA LEU A 358 -5.25 -0.31 30.70
C LEU A 358 -5.46 -0.85 32.12
N PRO A 359 -6.50 -0.46 32.88
CA PRO A 359 -6.73 -1.01 34.22
C PRO A 359 -6.97 -2.52 34.25
N THR A 360 -7.50 -3.09 33.16
CA THR A 360 -7.68 -4.54 33.00
C THR A 360 -6.43 -5.20 32.44
N LEU A 361 -5.81 -4.58 31.43
CA LEU A 361 -4.67 -5.11 30.70
C LEU A 361 -3.39 -5.16 31.56
N MET A 362 -3.04 -4.04 32.20
CA MET A 362 -1.74 -3.89 32.86
C MET A 362 -1.48 -4.89 33.97
N PRO A 363 -2.45 -5.26 34.84
CA PRO A 363 -2.24 -6.32 35.83
C PRO A 363 -1.90 -7.68 35.21
N VAL A 364 -2.51 -8.03 34.07
CA VAL A 364 -2.26 -9.30 33.37
C VAL A 364 -0.87 -9.28 32.73
N VAL A 365 -0.52 -8.19 32.05
CA VAL A 365 0.81 -7.97 31.47
C VAL A 365 1.89 -8.06 32.55
N GLN A 366 1.73 -7.35 33.67
CA GLN A 366 2.69 -7.37 34.78
C GLN A 366 2.86 -8.78 35.38
N ALA A 367 1.76 -9.53 35.53
CA ALA A 367 1.81 -10.90 36.04
C ALA A 367 2.60 -11.82 35.09
N LYS A 368 2.34 -11.76 33.78
CA LYS A 368 3.06 -12.54 32.77
C LYS A 368 4.54 -12.16 32.68
N LEU A 369 4.86 -10.86 32.70
CA LEU A 369 6.24 -10.38 32.69
C LEU A 369 7.04 -10.77 33.95
N SER A 370 6.37 -10.88 35.09
CA SER A 370 6.97 -11.29 36.36
C SER A 370 7.16 -12.80 36.48
N ALA A 371 6.60 -13.58 35.55
CA ALA A 371 6.76 -15.04 35.54
C ALA A 371 8.24 -15.41 35.45
N SER A 372 8.67 -16.27 36.36
CA SER A 372 10.08 -16.60 36.55
C SER A 372 10.36 -18.01 36.04
N GLY A 373 11.44 -18.18 35.26
CA GLY A 373 11.87 -19.47 34.73
C GLY A 373 11.64 -19.63 33.22
N ASP A 374 12.37 -20.58 32.65
CA ASP A 374 12.45 -20.78 31.20
C ASP A 374 11.12 -21.17 30.59
N GLU A 375 10.34 -22.02 31.26
CA GLU A 375 9.04 -22.51 30.76
C GLU A 375 8.02 -21.38 30.51
N SER A 376 8.19 -20.24 31.18
CA SER A 376 7.31 -19.07 31.06
C SER A 376 7.73 -18.07 29.99
N TRP A 377 8.73 -18.38 29.16
CA TRP A 377 9.23 -17.45 28.14
C TRP A 377 8.14 -17.03 27.15
N LYS A 378 7.23 -17.94 26.77
CA LYS A 378 6.09 -17.69 25.87
C LYS A 378 5.10 -16.68 26.46
N ASP A 379 4.86 -16.74 27.77
CA ASP A 379 4.01 -15.79 28.48
C ASP A 379 4.65 -14.40 28.55
N ARG A 380 5.96 -14.35 28.86
CA ARG A 380 6.72 -13.09 28.88
C ARG A 380 6.72 -12.45 27.49
N GLU A 381 6.95 -13.23 26.46
CA GLU A 381 6.95 -12.82 25.06
C GLU A 381 5.57 -12.26 24.65
N ALA A 382 4.47 -12.97 24.94
CA ALA A 382 3.11 -12.52 24.64
C ALA A 382 2.74 -11.21 25.35
N ALA A 383 3.27 -11.00 26.56
CA ALA A 383 3.08 -9.75 27.30
C ALA A 383 3.83 -8.57 26.65
N VAL A 384 5.01 -8.80 26.06
CA VAL A 384 5.75 -7.79 25.28
C VAL A 384 5.01 -7.48 23.97
N LEU A 385 4.47 -8.49 23.29
CA LEU A 385 3.60 -8.32 22.12
C LEU A 385 2.38 -7.47 22.47
N ALA A 386 1.69 -7.77 23.57
CA ALA A 386 0.52 -7.01 24.03
C ALA A 386 0.85 -5.55 24.30
N LEU A 387 2.01 -5.23 24.89
CA LEU A 387 2.45 -3.85 25.09
C LEU A 387 2.67 -3.09 23.77
N GLY A 388 3.22 -3.75 22.75
CA GLY A 388 3.41 -3.15 21.43
C GLY A 388 2.11 -2.98 20.66
N ALA A 389 1.20 -3.96 20.76
CA ALA A 389 -0.11 -3.92 20.12
C ALA A 389 -0.97 -2.76 20.62
N VAL A 390 -0.96 -2.46 21.93
CA VAL A 390 -1.75 -1.34 22.47
C VAL A 390 -1.04 0.02 22.45
N ALA A 391 0.18 0.08 21.90
CA ALA A 391 1.04 1.25 22.01
C ALA A 391 0.39 2.49 21.40
N GLU A 392 -0.24 2.36 20.24
CA GLU A 392 -0.85 3.46 19.49
C GLU A 392 -2.16 3.93 20.13
N GLY A 393 -3.10 3.01 20.37
CA GLY A 393 -4.41 3.34 20.93
C GLY A 393 -4.38 3.83 22.38
N CYS A 394 -3.48 3.30 23.22
CA CYS A 394 -3.41 3.62 24.66
C CYS A 394 -2.27 4.58 25.04
N ILE A 395 -1.72 5.31 24.07
CA ILE A 395 -0.48 6.05 24.31
C ILE A 395 -0.60 7.14 25.36
N ASN A 396 -1.77 7.78 25.48
CA ASN A 396 -2.01 8.84 26.45
C ASN A 396 -1.88 8.35 27.90
N GLY A 397 -2.34 7.13 28.17
CA GLY A 397 -2.26 6.48 29.48
C GLY A 397 -0.93 5.78 29.73
N LEU A 398 -0.25 5.32 28.67
CA LEU A 398 1.06 4.67 28.76
C LEU A 398 2.21 5.67 28.90
N HIS A 399 2.14 6.81 28.21
CA HIS A 399 3.20 7.83 28.14
C HIS A 399 3.75 8.24 29.52
N PRO A 400 2.94 8.49 30.58
CA PRO A 400 3.46 8.85 31.90
C PRO A 400 4.41 7.81 32.53
N ASN A 401 4.32 6.55 32.11
CA ASN A 401 5.16 5.45 32.60
C ASN A 401 6.13 4.93 31.54
N LEU A 402 6.21 5.57 30.37
CA LEU A 402 6.97 5.09 29.22
C LEU A 402 8.45 4.90 29.56
N SER A 403 9.07 5.85 30.25
CA SER A 403 10.47 5.74 30.65
C SER A 403 10.75 4.49 31.50
N GLN A 404 9.83 4.10 32.40
CA GLN A 404 9.96 2.87 33.18
C GLN A 404 9.79 1.62 32.29
N MET A 405 8.81 1.64 31.39
CA MET A 405 8.53 0.55 30.46
C MET A 405 9.71 0.30 29.52
N VAL A 406 10.25 1.35 28.88
CA VAL A 406 11.43 1.26 28.02
C VAL A 406 12.64 0.77 28.83
N GLY A 407 12.79 1.22 30.08
CA GLY A 407 13.82 0.71 31.00
C GLY A 407 13.73 -0.79 31.26
N PHE A 408 12.53 -1.38 31.18
CA PHE A 408 12.29 -2.82 31.28
C PHE A 408 12.47 -3.56 29.94
N LEU A 409 12.10 -2.94 28.81
CA LEU A 409 12.24 -3.52 27.48
C LEU A 409 13.71 -3.63 27.03
N ILE A 410 14.56 -2.65 27.38
CA ILE A 410 15.98 -2.64 26.98
C ILE A 410 16.71 -3.94 27.37
N PRO A 411 16.63 -4.44 28.62
CA PRO A 411 17.21 -5.74 28.98
C PRO A 411 16.71 -6.94 28.16
N LEU A 412 15.46 -6.90 27.66
CA LEU A 412 14.89 -8.00 26.88
C LEU A 412 15.49 -8.11 25.47
N LEU A 413 16.07 -7.03 24.96
CA LEU A 413 16.90 -7.09 23.75
C LEU A 413 18.08 -8.05 23.93
N ASP A 414 18.52 -8.32 25.16
CA ASP A 414 19.60 -9.25 25.48
C ASP A 414 19.11 -10.58 26.10
N ASP A 415 17.81 -10.89 26.01
CA ASP A 415 17.25 -12.17 26.49
C ASP A 415 17.82 -13.35 25.67
N LYS A 416 17.96 -14.51 26.32
CA LYS A 416 18.50 -15.71 25.68
C LYS A 416 17.59 -16.26 24.58
N PHE A 417 16.27 -16.04 24.67
CA PHE A 417 15.32 -16.54 23.68
C PHE A 417 15.24 -15.57 22.49
N PRO A 418 15.57 -16.01 21.26
CA PRO A 418 15.54 -15.14 20.07
C PRO A 418 14.19 -14.47 19.84
N LEU A 419 13.09 -15.19 20.09
CA LEU A 419 11.73 -14.65 19.91
C LEU A 419 11.41 -13.52 20.90
N ILE A 420 11.93 -13.56 22.14
CA ILE A 420 11.83 -12.42 23.07
C ILE A 420 12.61 -11.22 22.56
N ARG A 421 13.83 -11.44 22.03
CA ARG A 421 14.64 -10.35 21.47
C ARG A 421 13.95 -9.71 20.26
N SER A 422 13.41 -10.54 19.37
CA SER A 422 12.68 -10.13 18.17
C SER A 422 11.47 -9.27 18.53
N ILE A 423 10.58 -9.76 19.40
CA ILE A 423 9.39 -8.98 19.78
C ILE A 423 9.75 -7.72 20.55
N SER A 424 10.84 -7.74 21.32
CA SER A 424 11.31 -6.54 22.04
C SER A 424 11.79 -5.45 21.07
N CYS A 425 12.42 -5.81 19.95
CA CYS A 425 12.78 -4.84 18.90
C CYS A 425 11.51 -4.17 18.34
N TRP A 426 10.52 -4.99 17.95
CA TRP A 426 9.25 -4.50 17.42
C TRP A 426 8.48 -3.65 18.43
N THR A 427 8.31 -4.10 19.67
CA THR A 427 7.60 -3.34 20.70
C THR A 427 8.29 -2.02 21.01
N ILE A 428 9.63 -1.96 21.01
CA ILE A 428 10.37 -0.70 21.19
C ILE A 428 10.12 0.25 20.02
N SER A 429 10.10 -0.23 18.78
CA SER A 429 9.87 0.63 17.62
C SER A 429 8.49 1.27 17.61
N ARG A 430 7.46 0.59 18.16
CA ARG A 430 6.12 1.17 18.35
C ARG A 430 6.08 2.38 19.30
N PHE A 431 7.11 2.55 20.15
CA PHE A 431 7.25 3.71 21.04
C PHE A 431 8.30 4.72 20.56
N SER A 432 8.93 4.51 19.39
CA SER A 432 10.04 5.31 18.86
C SER A 432 9.77 6.82 18.87
N LYS A 433 8.66 7.26 18.30
CA LYS A 433 8.19 8.66 18.29
C LYS A 433 8.29 9.33 19.66
N TYR A 434 7.82 8.66 20.70
CA TYR A 434 7.77 9.21 22.06
C TYR A 434 9.14 9.14 22.75
N ILE A 435 9.91 8.06 22.49
CA ILE A 435 11.29 7.95 22.97
C ILE A 435 12.14 9.11 22.40
N VAL A 436 11.97 9.43 21.12
CA VAL A 436 12.64 10.56 20.46
C VAL A 436 12.16 11.89 21.03
N GLN A 437 10.85 12.10 21.21
CA GLN A 437 10.31 13.34 21.79
C GLN A 437 10.87 13.64 23.20
N GLU A 438 11.10 12.61 24.03
CA GLU A 438 11.69 12.79 25.36
C GLU A 438 13.20 13.12 25.34
N SER A 439 13.88 12.92 24.20
CA SER A 439 15.33 13.12 24.05
C SER A 439 15.79 14.58 24.27
N GLY A 440 14.89 15.56 24.23
CA GLY A 440 15.19 16.97 24.51
C GLY A 440 15.70 17.26 25.93
N HIS A 441 15.64 16.29 26.85
CA HIS A 441 16.22 16.38 28.20
C HIS A 441 17.25 15.27 28.43
N GLN A 442 18.26 15.53 29.27
CA GLN A 442 19.41 14.63 29.47
C GLN A 442 19.03 13.17 29.74
N LYS A 443 18.03 12.92 30.62
CA LYS A 443 17.61 11.55 30.96
C LYS A 443 16.94 10.83 29.79
N GLY A 444 16.13 11.54 29.01
CA GLY A 444 15.48 11.00 27.82
C GLY A 444 16.51 10.69 26.74
N TYR A 445 17.50 11.58 26.53
CA TYR A 445 18.61 11.32 25.62
C TYR A 445 19.42 10.09 26.02
N GLU A 446 19.76 9.93 27.31
CA GLU A 446 20.44 8.73 27.82
C GLU A 446 19.62 7.44 27.62
N GLN A 447 18.30 7.54 27.62
CA GLN A 447 17.41 6.41 27.35
C GLN A 447 17.31 6.09 25.86
N PHE A 448 17.14 7.10 25.00
CA PHE A 448 17.21 6.97 23.54
C PHE A 448 18.52 6.35 23.10
N ASP A 449 19.66 6.82 23.62
CA ASP A 449 20.99 6.29 23.31
C ASP A 449 21.12 4.81 23.69
N LYS A 450 20.55 4.39 24.83
CA LYS A 450 20.52 2.98 25.22
C LYS A 450 19.64 2.12 24.32
N VAL A 451 18.50 2.65 23.87
CA VAL A 451 17.62 1.98 22.90
C VAL A 451 18.36 1.80 21.59
N LEU A 452 18.90 2.87 21.01
CA LEU A 452 19.65 2.85 19.76
C LEU A 452 20.82 1.85 19.84
N MET A 453 21.65 1.93 20.89
CA MET A 453 22.76 1.00 21.06
C MET A 453 22.28 -0.45 21.27
N GLY A 454 21.15 -0.67 21.93
CA GLY A 454 20.53 -1.99 22.07
C GLY A 454 20.11 -2.58 20.72
N LEU A 455 19.44 -1.80 19.88
CA LEU A 455 19.02 -2.20 18.54
C LEU A 455 20.23 -2.47 17.63
N LEU A 456 21.24 -1.59 17.63
CA LEU A 456 22.47 -1.79 16.84
C LEU A 456 23.20 -3.09 17.21
N ARG A 457 23.20 -3.48 18.50
CA ARG A 457 23.72 -4.80 18.90
C ARG A 457 22.91 -5.96 18.31
N ARG A 458 21.58 -5.82 18.21
CA ARG A 458 20.67 -6.84 17.67
C ARG A 458 20.67 -6.94 16.14
N ILE A 459 21.01 -5.87 15.44
CA ILE A 459 21.29 -5.96 14.00
C ILE A 459 22.39 -6.98 13.72
N LEU A 460 23.35 -7.17 14.63
CA LEU A 460 24.42 -8.15 14.47
C LEU A 460 24.15 -9.49 15.18
N ASP A 461 22.90 -9.76 15.59
CA ASP A 461 22.50 -11.03 16.22
C ASP A 461 22.83 -12.23 15.33
N SER A 462 22.97 -13.42 15.92
CA SER A 462 23.23 -14.65 15.16
C SER A 462 21.96 -15.28 14.60
N ASN A 463 20.80 -14.94 15.16
CA ASN A 463 19.52 -15.44 14.70
C ASN A 463 18.93 -14.53 13.62
N LYS A 464 18.51 -15.11 12.49
CA LYS A 464 18.01 -14.37 11.32
C LYS A 464 16.72 -13.59 11.62
N ARG A 465 15.84 -14.10 12.46
CA ARG A 465 14.58 -13.43 12.82
C ARG A 465 14.84 -12.20 13.70
N VAL A 466 15.83 -12.28 14.59
CA VAL A 466 16.27 -11.13 15.40
C VAL A 466 16.96 -10.07 14.54
N GLN A 467 17.77 -10.49 13.56
CA GLN A 467 18.37 -9.58 12.58
C GLN A 467 17.30 -8.76 11.84
N GLU A 468 16.30 -9.45 11.26
CA GLU A 468 15.16 -8.85 10.58
C GLU A 468 14.42 -7.85 11.51
N ALA A 469 13.97 -8.31 12.68
CA ALA A 469 13.24 -7.46 13.62
C ALA A 469 14.04 -6.25 14.12
N ALA A 470 15.34 -6.40 14.35
CA ALA A 470 16.19 -5.31 14.81
C ALA A 470 16.45 -4.27 13.72
N CYS A 471 16.62 -4.73 12.47
CA CYS A 471 16.86 -3.85 11.33
C CYS A 471 15.59 -3.08 10.97
N SER A 472 14.42 -3.72 10.96
CA SER A 472 13.13 -3.03 10.77
C SER A 472 12.83 -2.06 11.91
N ALA A 473 13.11 -2.45 13.17
CA ALA A 473 12.94 -1.55 14.31
C ALA A 473 13.88 -0.34 14.25
N LEU A 474 15.12 -0.50 13.74
CA LEU A 474 16.02 0.62 13.52
C LEU A 474 15.47 1.56 12.44
N ALA A 475 14.97 1.04 11.32
CA ALA A 475 14.39 1.87 10.25
C ALA A 475 13.25 2.76 10.78
N THR A 476 12.33 2.20 11.60
CA THR A 476 11.29 3.01 12.26
C THR A 476 11.87 4.09 13.19
N VAL A 477 12.94 3.78 13.93
CA VAL A 477 13.62 4.77 14.77
C VAL A 477 14.31 5.84 13.93
N GLU A 478 14.84 5.49 12.76
CA GLU A 478 15.47 6.43 11.82
C GLU A 478 14.46 7.46 11.28
N GLU A 479 13.27 7.02 10.90
CA GLU A 479 12.18 7.90 10.44
C GLU A 479 11.76 8.91 11.52
N GLU A 480 11.63 8.46 12.76
CA GLU A 480 11.19 9.31 13.87
C GLU A 480 12.31 10.22 14.41
N ALA A 481 13.56 9.74 14.45
CA ALA A 481 14.69 10.48 15.01
C ALA A 481 15.28 11.51 14.04
N ALA A 482 15.25 11.24 12.73
CA ALA A 482 15.79 12.13 11.70
C ALA A 482 17.21 12.66 12.05
N GLU A 483 17.39 13.98 12.06
CA GLU A 483 18.67 14.65 12.34
C GLU A 483 19.24 14.35 13.76
N GLU A 484 18.43 13.89 14.71
CA GLU A 484 18.88 13.51 16.07
C GLU A 484 19.83 12.31 16.07
N LEU A 485 19.92 11.56 14.95
CA LEU A 485 20.87 10.47 14.76
C LEU A 485 22.29 10.92 14.45
N THR A 486 22.48 12.15 14.00
CA THR A 486 23.77 12.70 13.56
C THR A 486 24.92 12.43 14.57
N PRO A 487 24.74 12.58 15.90
CA PRO A 487 25.79 12.31 16.90
C PRO A 487 26.23 10.84 17.00
N ARG A 488 25.50 9.91 16.37
CA ARG A 488 25.78 8.46 16.36
C ARG A 488 25.92 7.88 14.95
N LEU A 489 25.85 8.72 13.92
CA LEU A 489 25.81 8.31 12.52
C LEU A 489 27.00 7.40 12.14
N GLU A 490 28.21 7.70 12.60
CA GLU A 490 29.39 6.85 12.35
C GLU A 490 29.19 5.41 12.85
N ILE A 491 28.65 5.26 14.07
CA ILE A 491 28.45 3.95 14.70
C ILE A 491 27.31 3.21 14.01
N ILE A 492 26.23 3.91 13.64
CA ILE A 492 25.09 3.33 12.90
C ILE A 492 25.60 2.76 11.57
N LEU A 493 26.33 3.56 10.78
CA LEU A 493 26.89 3.14 9.51
C LEU A 493 27.84 1.93 9.65
N GLN A 494 28.69 1.91 10.68
CA GLN A 494 29.57 0.76 10.94
C GLN A 494 28.78 -0.53 11.19
N HIS A 495 27.68 -0.47 11.94
CA HIS A 495 26.84 -1.65 12.20
C HIS A 495 26.06 -2.09 10.96
N LEU A 496 25.46 -1.15 10.21
CA LEU A 496 24.76 -1.45 8.96
C LEU A 496 25.71 -2.06 7.91
N MET A 497 26.93 -1.54 7.76
CA MET A 497 27.91 -2.12 6.83
C MET A 497 28.42 -3.48 7.28
N CYS A 498 28.52 -3.72 8.60
CA CYS A 498 28.82 -5.04 9.12
C CYS A 498 27.68 -6.03 8.83
N ALA A 499 26.43 -5.61 9.03
CA ALA A 499 25.24 -6.38 8.69
C ALA A 499 25.18 -6.71 7.20
N LEU A 500 25.46 -5.75 6.31
CA LEU A 500 25.50 -5.94 4.85
C LEU A 500 26.48 -7.05 4.41
N GLY A 501 27.62 -7.17 5.13
CA GLY A 501 28.61 -8.23 4.89
C GLY A 501 28.24 -9.57 5.51
N LYS A 502 27.35 -9.59 6.51
CA LYS A 502 26.98 -10.75 7.32
C LYS A 502 25.67 -11.41 6.87
N TYR A 503 24.71 -10.61 6.43
CA TYR A 503 23.35 -11.04 6.17
C TYR A 503 23.26 -11.89 4.90
N GLN A 504 22.34 -12.84 4.94
CA GLN A 504 21.96 -13.65 3.80
C GLN A 504 20.87 -12.96 2.98
N ARG A 505 20.49 -13.58 1.87
CA ARG A 505 19.66 -12.99 0.81
C ARG A 505 18.34 -12.41 1.33
N ARG A 506 17.63 -13.12 2.21
CA ARG A 506 16.35 -12.69 2.81
C ARG A 506 16.52 -11.38 3.57
N ASN A 507 17.45 -11.32 4.51
CA ASN A 507 17.64 -10.15 5.38
C ASN A 507 18.41 -9.02 4.70
N LEU A 508 19.19 -9.30 3.65
CA LEU A 508 19.98 -8.29 2.95
C LEU A 508 19.10 -7.14 2.40
N ARG A 509 17.88 -7.47 1.97
CA ARG A 509 16.85 -6.48 1.58
C ARG A 509 16.58 -5.46 2.69
N ILE A 510 16.38 -5.94 3.92
CA ILE A 510 16.01 -5.10 5.06
C ILE A 510 17.16 -4.14 5.43
N VAL A 511 18.41 -4.59 5.25
CA VAL A 511 19.58 -3.72 5.44
C VAL A 511 19.63 -2.62 4.39
N TYR A 512 19.29 -2.91 3.12
CA TYR A 512 19.21 -1.88 2.09
C TYR A 512 18.12 -0.85 2.38
N ASP A 513 16.94 -1.29 2.82
CA ASP A 513 15.86 -0.40 3.25
C ASP A 513 16.31 0.46 4.43
N ALA A 514 16.88 -0.11 5.50
CA ALA A 514 17.39 0.68 6.64
C ALA A 514 18.48 1.69 6.23
N ILE A 515 19.40 1.34 5.32
CA ILE A 515 20.38 2.31 4.81
C ILE A 515 19.69 3.44 4.02
N GLY A 516 18.67 3.10 3.22
CA GLY A 516 17.88 4.09 2.48
C GLY A 516 17.13 5.02 3.42
N THR A 517 16.40 4.47 4.38
CA THR A 517 15.68 5.21 5.43
C THR A 517 16.62 6.10 6.23
N LEU A 518 17.79 5.62 6.63
CA LEU A 518 18.82 6.44 7.28
C LEU A 518 19.25 7.63 6.41
N ALA A 519 19.46 7.40 5.10
CA ALA A 519 19.86 8.44 4.17
C ALA A 519 18.76 9.52 4.03
N ASP A 520 17.51 9.10 3.91
CA ASP A 520 16.34 10.00 3.84
C ASP A 520 16.16 10.78 5.15
N ALA A 521 16.42 10.14 6.30
CA ALA A 521 16.28 10.71 7.63
C ALA A 521 17.33 11.79 7.97
N VAL A 522 18.61 11.54 7.64
CA VAL A 522 19.71 12.49 7.99
C VAL A 522 20.09 13.43 6.84
N GLY A 523 19.66 13.14 5.61
CA GLY A 523 19.88 13.95 4.43
C GLY A 523 21.34 14.37 4.24
N ALA A 524 21.57 15.69 4.14
CA ALA A 524 22.87 16.27 3.82
C ALA A 524 23.96 15.98 4.87
N GLU A 525 23.61 15.61 6.11
CA GLU A 525 24.59 15.24 7.15
C GLU A 525 25.34 13.96 6.79
N LEU A 526 24.78 13.09 5.93
CA LEU A 526 25.47 11.92 5.40
C LEU A 526 26.66 12.30 4.50
N ASN A 527 26.67 13.51 3.93
CA ASN A 527 27.67 13.99 2.98
C ASN A 527 28.97 14.46 3.66
N GLN A 528 29.58 13.58 4.45
CA GLN A 528 30.89 13.78 5.06
C GLN A 528 31.87 12.74 4.55
N PRO A 529 33.14 13.11 4.25
CA PRO A 529 34.14 12.16 3.75
C PRO A 529 34.31 10.92 4.63
N ALA A 530 34.26 11.09 5.95
CA ALA A 530 34.38 9.98 6.92
C ALA A 530 33.24 8.95 6.79
N TYR A 531 32.01 9.40 6.49
CA TYR A 531 30.85 8.52 6.33
C TYR A 531 30.87 7.83 4.96
N LEU A 532 31.27 8.55 3.91
CA LEU A 532 31.43 7.99 2.57
C LEU A 532 32.49 6.88 2.50
N GLU A 533 33.59 7.03 3.26
CA GLU A 533 34.63 6.01 3.39
C GLU A 533 34.11 4.70 4.02
N ILE A 534 33.08 4.78 4.86
CA ILE A 534 32.44 3.62 5.50
C ILE A 534 31.37 3.02 4.57
N LEU A 535 30.46 3.86 4.06
CA LEU A 535 29.22 3.47 3.39
C LEU A 535 29.43 2.97 1.95
N MET A 536 30.19 3.71 1.14
CA MET A 536 30.20 3.51 -0.31
C MET A 536 30.94 2.26 -0.77
N PRO A 537 32.11 1.88 -0.20
CA PRO A 537 32.85 0.72 -0.69
C PRO A 537 32.07 -0.61 -0.61
N PRO A 538 31.39 -0.95 0.51
CA PRO A 538 30.59 -2.18 0.59
C PRO A 538 29.41 -2.20 -0.40
N LEU A 539 28.70 -1.08 -0.56
CA LEU A 539 27.58 -0.96 -1.50
C LEU A 539 28.04 -1.09 -2.96
N ILE A 540 29.15 -0.46 -3.33
CA ILE A 540 29.72 -0.57 -4.68
C ILE A 540 30.18 -2.01 -4.97
N ALA A 541 30.74 -2.70 -3.97
CA ALA A 541 31.12 -4.11 -4.12
C ALA A 541 29.89 -4.99 -4.44
N LYS A 542 28.78 -4.80 -3.72
CA LYS A 542 27.50 -5.49 -3.99
C LYS A 542 26.94 -5.12 -5.36
N TRP A 543 26.97 -3.82 -5.70
CA TRP A 543 26.56 -3.33 -7.01
C TRP A 543 27.30 -4.07 -8.13
N GLN A 544 28.63 -4.14 -8.07
CA GLN A 544 29.43 -4.81 -9.10
C GLN A 544 29.23 -6.33 -9.17
N GLN A 545 28.80 -6.95 -8.07
CA GLN A 545 28.59 -8.40 -7.99
C GLN A 545 27.30 -8.86 -8.68
N LEU A 546 26.21 -8.09 -8.55
CA LEU A 546 24.90 -8.46 -9.09
C LEU A 546 24.85 -8.29 -10.61
N SER A 547 24.08 -9.14 -11.31
CA SER A 547 23.87 -9.01 -12.76
C SER A 547 22.70 -8.06 -13.08
N ASN A 548 22.55 -7.64 -14.33
CA ASN A 548 21.45 -6.75 -14.75
C ASN A 548 20.07 -7.43 -14.84
N SER A 549 20.03 -8.75 -14.70
CA SER A 549 18.80 -9.56 -14.66
C SER A 549 18.53 -10.14 -13.28
N ASP A 550 19.30 -9.73 -12.26
CA ASP A 550 19.17 -10.22 -10.89
C ASP A 550 18.16 -9.35 -10.12
N LYS A 551 17.11 -9.98 -9.56
CA LYS A 551 16.06 -9.28 -8.81
C LYS A 551 16.56 -8.73 -7.48
N ASP A 552 17.67 -9.24 -6.96
CA ASP A 552 18.32 -8.69 -5.77
C ASP A 552 18.86 -7.27 -6.00
N LEU A 553 18.85 -6.80 -7.25
CA LEU A 553 19.21 -5.43 -7.61
C LEU A 553 18.13 -4.41 -7.19
N PHE A 554 16.85 -4.79 -7.03
CA PHE A 554 15.78 -3.83 -6.73
C PHE A 554 16.00 -3.08 -5.40
N PRO A 555 16.22 -3.76 -4.26
CA PRO A 555 16.44 -3.05 -3.00
C PRO A 555 17.72 -2.20 -3.03
N LEU A 556 18.73 -2.63 -3.78
CA LEU A 556 19.96 -1.87 -3.94
C LEU A 556 19.76 -0.61 -4.80
N LEU A 557 18.94 -0.67 -5.86
CA LEU A 557 18.57 0.50 -6.67
C LEU A 557 17.80 1.52 -5.84
N GLU A 558 16.83 1.07 -5.04
CA GLU A 558 16.07 1.92 -4.12
C GLU A 558 16.99 2.56 -3.08
N CYS A 559 17.87 1.79 -2.44
CA CYS A 559 18.87 2.29 -1.51
C CYS A 559 19.79 3.35 -2.14
N PHE A 560 20.26 3.13 -3.37
CA PHE A 560 21.04 4.14 -4.09
C PHE A 560 20.24 5.40 -4.43
N THR A 561 18.91 5.30 -4.55
CA THR A 561 18.04 6.45 -4.85
C THR A 561 18.04 7.42 -3.67
N SER A 562 17.73 6.92 -2.47
CA SER A 562 17.80 7.69 -1.22
C SER A 562 19.21 8.24 -0.95
N ILE A 563 20.26 7.42 -1.15
CA ILE A 563 21.66 7.88 -0.98
C ILE A 563 22.01 9.00 -1.96
N ALA A 564 21.60 8.91 -3.22
CA ALA A 564 21.89 9.95 -4.21
C ALA A 564 21.21 11.28 -3.86
N GLN A 565 19.96 11.24 -3.39
CA GLN A 565 19.22 12.41 -2.93
C GLN A 565 19.88 13.03 -1.70
N ALA A 566 20.19 12.22 -0.69
CA ALA A 566 20.80 12.67 0.57
C ALA A 566 22.20 13.31 0.37
N LEU A 567 23.04 12.67 -0.44
CA LEU A 567 24.41 13.14 -0.68
C LEU A 567 24.48 14.33 -1.64
N GLY A 568 23.46 14.50 -2.48
CA GLY A 568 23.41 15.51 -3.52
C GLY A 568 24.68 15.55 -4.38
N ALA A 569 25.31 16.71 -4.49
CA ALA A 569 26.57 16.89 -5.24
C ALA A 569 27.73 16.00 -4.76
N GLY A 570 27.70 15.52 -3.51
CA GLY A 570 28.68 14.56 -2.97
C GLY A 570 28.67 13.21 -3.68
N PHE A 571 27.55 12.84 -4.31
CA PHE A 571 27.43 11.59 -5.07
C PHE A 571 28.14 11.63 -6.43
N SER A 572 28.58 12.80 -6.90
CA SER A 572 29.13 13.00 -8.25
C SER A 572 30.24 12.02 -8.64
N GLN A 573 31.12 11.65 -7.71
CA GLN A 573 32.22 10.70 -7.95
C GLN A 573 31.76 9.26 -8.20
N PHE A 574 30.51 8.92 -7.83
CA PHE A 574 29.90 7.60 -7.99
C PHE A 574 28.81 7.58 -9.08
N ALA A 575 28.36 8.76 -9.52
CA ALA A 575 27.19 8.92 -10.37
C ALA A 575 27.32 8.29 -11.77
N GLU A 576 28.47 8.44 -12.44
CA GLU A 576 28.65 7.96 -13.82
C GLU A 576 28.40 6.45 -14.01
N PRO A 577 29.04 5.53 -13.24
CA PRO A 577 28.78 4.10 -13.40
C PRO A 577 27.35 3.69 -13.01
N VAL A 578 26.74 4.39 -12.05
CA VAL A 578 25.36 4.13 -11.64
C VAL A 578 24.40 4.52 -12.76
N PHE A 579 24.52 5.74 -13.26
CA PHE A 579 23.73 6.27 -14.36
C PHE A 579 23.83 5.39 -15.61
N GLN A 580 25.05 5.03 -16.03
CA GLN A 580 25.26 4.20 -17.22
C GLN A 580 24.59 2.83 -17.10
N ARG A 581 24.58 2.25 -15.90
CA ARG A 581 23.93 0.97 -15.67
C ARG A 581 22.41 1.06 -15.74
N CYS A 582 21.79 2.08 -15.16
CA CYS A 582 20.34 2.30 -15.28
C CYS A 582 19.91 2.38 -16.75
N ILE A 583 20.65 3.15 -17.59
CA ILE A 583 20.38 3.23 -19.03
C ILE A 583 20.52 1.86 -19.70
N ALA A 584 21.56 1.10 -19.36
CA ALA A 584 21.80 -0.23 -19.92
C ALA A 584 20.67 -1.22 -19.55
N ILE A 585 20.18 -1.16 -18.31
CA ILE A 585 19.07 -1.99 -17.82
C ILE A 585 17.79 -1.66 -18.58
N ILE A 586 17.41 -0.37 -18.68
CA ILE A 586 16.21 0.07 -19.40
C ILE A 586 16.25 -0.41 -20.86
N HIS A 587 17.37 -0.18 -21.55
CA HIS A 587 17.54 -0.60 -22.94
C HIS A 587 17.46 -2.13 -23.10
N SER A 588 18.05 -2.89 -22.18
CA SER A 588 18.05 -4.36 -22.23
C SER A 588 16.63 -4.91 -22.01
N GLN A 589 15.86 -4.32 -21.10
CA GLN A 589 14.47 -4.71 -20.85
C GLN A 589 13.54 -4.32 -22.00
N GLN A 590 13.74 -3.17 -22.64
CA GLN A 590 13.00 -2.82 -23.86
C GLN A 590 13.26 -3.80 -25.00
N LEU A 591 14.50 -4.28 -25.14
CA LEU A 591 14.83 -5.35 -26.10
C LEU A 591 14.13 -6.66 -25.73
N ALA A 592 14.15 -7.05 -24.46
CA ALA A 592 13.45 -8.23 -23.97
C ALA A 592 11.92 -8.14 -24.17
N LYS A 593 11.33 -6.95 -24.03
CA LYS A 593 9.90 -6.71 -24.30
C LYS A 593 9.55 -6.95 -25.77
N ALA A 594 10.45 -6.57 -26.68
CA ALA A 594 10.24 -6.71 -28.12
C ALA A 594 10.55 -8.13 -28.63
N ASP A 595 11.62 -8.76 -28.14
CA ASP A 595 12.03 -10.12 -28.51
C ASP A 595 12.72 -10.82 -27.32
N PRO A 596 11.95 -11.52 -26.46
CA PRO A 596 12.49 -12.24 -25.30
C PRO A 596 13.53 -13.30 -25.66
N VAL A 597 13.40 -13.92 -26.85
CA VAL A 597 14.28 -15.00 -27.30
C VAL A 597 15.65 -14.45 -27.68
N ALA A 598 15.68 -13.31 -28.39
CA ALA A 598 16.93 -12.64 -28.73
C ALA A 598 17.62 -12.02 -27.51
N ALA A 599 16.86 -11.53 -26.52
CA ALA A 599 17.41 -10.94 -25.29
C ALA A 599 18.04 -11.97 -24.34
N GLY A 600 17.54 -13.21 -24.34
CA GLY A 600 18.09 -14.31 -23.53
C GLY A 600 17.66 -14.31 -22.06
N PHE A 601 16.73 -13.44 -21.68
CA PHE A 601 16.10 -13.38 -20.36
C PHE A 601 14.67 -12.82 -20.50
N PRO A 602 13.74 -13.12 -19.57
CA PRO A 602 12.36 -12.64 -19.65
C PRO A 602 12.27 -11.13 -19.38
N TYR A 603 11.36 -10.47 -20.09
CA TYR A 603 10.99 -9.09 -19.81
C TYR A 603 10.42 -8.96 -18.41
N ASP A 604 10.92 -7.99 -17.65
CA ASP A 604 10.41 -7.64 -16.33
C ASP A 604 10.43 -6.10 -16.19
N LYS A 605 9.23 -5.52 -16.04
CA LYS A 605 9.03 -4.08 -16.00
C LYS A 605 9.71 -3.42 -14.80
N GLU A 606 9.87 -4.12 -13.68
CA GLU A 606 10.39 -3.54 -12.44
C GLU A 606 11.82 -3.03 -12.58
N PHE A 607 12.65 -3.72 -13.37
CA PHE A 607 13.98 -3.25 -13.72
C PHE A 607 13.97 -1.87 -14.40
N ILE A 608 12.94 -1.58 -15.22
CA ILE A 608 12.76 -0.27 -15.84
C ILE A 608 12.33 0.75 -14.79
N VAL A 609 11.32 0.41 -13.98
CA VAL A 609 10.76 1.29 -12.93
C VAL A 609 11.85 1.71 -11.93
N CYS A 610 12.54 0.76 -11.29
CA CYS A 610 13.62 1.06 -10.33
C CYS A 610 14.78 1.85 -10.97
N SER A 611 15.08 1.59 -12.25
CA SER A 611 16.14 2.32 -12.96
C SER A 611 15.74 3.76 -13.25
N LEU A 612 14.47 4.02 -13.58
CA LEU A 612 13.94 5.37 -13.78
C LEU A 612 13.89 6.14 -12.46
N ASP A 613 13.45 5.50 -11.39
CA ASP A 613 13.41 6.08 -10.04
C ASP A 613 14.81 6.48 -9.55
N LEU A 614 15.82 5.62 -9.74
CA LEU A 614 17.21 5.97 -9.42
C LEU A 614 17.75 7.11 -10.29
N LEU A 615 17.39 7.15 -11.58
CA LEU A 615 17.74 8.29 -12.43
C LEU A 615 17.05 9.58 -11.96
N SER A 616 15.83 9.49 -11.43
CA SER A 616 15.10 10.61 -10.82
C SER A 616 15.84 11.11 -9.58
N GLY A 617 16.19 10.21 -8.66
CA GLY A 617 16.98 10.54 -7.46
C GLY A 617 18.36 11.14 -7.78
N LEU A 618 19.02 10.68 -8.86
CA LEU A 618 20.25 11.29 -9.35
C LEU A 618 20.02 12.72 -9.88
N ALA A 619 18.91 12.97 -10.58
CA ALA A 619 18.57 14.29 -11.12
C ALA A 619 18.25 15.27 -10.00
N GLU A 620 17.50 14.83 -8.99
CA GLU A 620 17.19 15.61 -7.79
C GLU A 620 18.45 15.91 -6.98
N GLY A 621 19.24 14.89 -6.63
CA GLY A 621 20.42 15.04 -5.78
C GLY A 621 21.54 15.84 -6.44
N LEU A 622 21.94 15.49 -7.67
CA LEU A 622 23.05 16.18 -8.35
C LEU A 622 22.66 17.57 -8.87
N GLY A 623 21.37 17.85 -9.00
CA GLY A 623 20.88 19.08 -9.61
C GLY A 623 21.42 19.26 -11.03
N SER A 624 21.87 20.47 -11.36
CA SER A 624 22.52 20.76 -12.66
C SER A 624 23.82 19.98 -12.87
N GLY A 625 24.42 19.41 -11.82
CA GLY A 625 25.61 18.56 -11.93
C GLY A 625 25.37 17.30 -12.77
N ILE A 626 24.11 16.84 -12.89
CA ILE A 626 23.77 15.68 -13.73
C ILE A 626 24.12 15.92 -15.22
N GLU A 627 24.14 17.18 -15.67
CA GLU A 627 24.56 17.53 -17.04
C GLU A 627 26.00 17.11 -17.33
N SER A 628 26.86 16.94 -16.31
CA SER A 628 28.25 16.53 -16.52
C SER A 628 28.40 15.05 -16.90
N LEU A 629 27.35 14.24 -16.73
CA LEU A 629 27.38 12.82 -17.05
C LEU A 629 27.40 12.62 -18.57
N ASN A 630 28.38 11.86 -19.06
CA ASN A 630 28.67 11.62 -20.49
C ASN A 630 27.46 11.16 -21.33
N ALA A 631 26.41 10.66 -20.68
CA ALA A 631 25.20 10.19 -21.32
C ALA A 631 24.06 11.23 -21.41
N ILE A 632 24.23 12.47 -20.91
CA ILE A 632 23.29 13.60 -21.11
C ILE A 632 23.84 14.62 -22.13
N LEU A 633 25.16 14.76 -22.24
CA LEU A 633 25.80 15.70 -23.17
C LEU A 633 25.95 15.10 -24.58
N PRO A 634 25.55 15.81 -25.65
CA PRO A 634 26.05 15.50 -26.98
C PRO A 634 27.56 15.83 -27.06
N PRO A 635 28.39 15.02 -27.75
CA PRO A 635 29.81 15.28 -27.85
C PRO A 635 30.05 16.57 -28.64
N TYR A 636 30.51 17.64 -27.97
CA TYR A 636 31.01 18.83 -28.65
C TYR A 636 32.44 18.62 -29.13
N PHE A 637 32.64 18.87 -30.43
CA PHE A 637 33.88 18.82 -31.21
C PHE A 637 34.43 17.43 -31.58
N GLY A 638 33.77 16.82 -32.57
CA GLY A 638 34.48 16.33 -33.76
C GLY A 638 35.33 15.08 -33.58
N LYS A 639 34.68 13.91 -33.55
CA LYS A 639 35.14 12.68 -34.22
C LYS A 639 33.97 11.71 -34.37
N LYS A 640 33.97 11.04 -35.52
CA LYS A 640 32.86 10.27 -36.10
C LYS A 640 32.38 9.09 -35.26
N ALA A 641 31.05 8.91 -35.32
CA ALA A 641 30.25 7.68 -35.31
C ALA A 641 29.92 7.02 -33.96
N VAL A 642 28.60 7.10 -33.62
CA VAL A 642 27.83 6.35 -32.60
C VAL A 642 28.28 6.67 -31.15
N SER A 643 27.59 7.48 -30.34
CA SER A 643 26.17 7.43 -29.93
C SER A 643 25.71 8.84 -29.50
N GLN A 644 24.50 9.25 -29.89
CA GLN A 644 23.81 10.38 -29.24
C GLN A 644 23.36 9.93 -27.84
N SER A 645 23.21 10.85 -26.88
CA SER A 645 22.52 10.55 -25.62
C SER A 645 21.16 9.91 -25.92
N ASN A 646 20.95 8.66 -25.49
CA ASN A 646 19.69 7.95 -25.68
C ASN A 646 18.68 8.24 -24.56
N LEU A 647 19.07 8.87 -23.43
CA LEU A 647 18.15 9.04 -22.28
C LEU A 647 16.88 9.79 -22.66
N ARG A 648 16.96 10.90 -23.40
CA ARG A 648 15.77 11.65 -23.83
C ARG A 648 14.80 10.76 -24.62
N ASP A 649 15.34 9.98 -25.56
CA ASP A 649 14.51 9.17 -26.46
C ASP A 649 13.97 7.91 -25.75
N LEU A 650 14.77 7.31 -24.86
CA LEU A 650 14.35 6.23 -23.96
C LEU A 650 13.26 6.70 -22.99
N LEU A 651 13.45 7.88 -22.39
CA LEU A 651 12.49 8.48 -21.45
C LEU A 651 11.15 8.70 -22.14
N LEU A 652 11.14 9.26 -23.35
CA LEU A 652 9.90 9.44 -24.08
C LEU A 652 9.22 8.10 -24.41
N GLN A 653 9.99 7.07 -24.77
CA GLN A 653 9.44 5.72 -24.96
C GLN A 653 8.81 5.18 -23.68
N CYS A 654 9.45 5.36 -22.52
CA CYS A 654 8.91 4.97 -21.22
C CYS A 654 7.63 5.75 -20.87
N CYS A 655 7.57 7.06 -21.14
CA CYS A 655 6.33 7.85 -20.97
C CYS A 655 5.17 7.36 -21.86
N MET A 656 5.48 6.68 -22.96
CA MET A 656 4.52 6.13 -23.92
C MET A 656 4.21 4.64 -23.68
N ASP A 657 4.77 4.03 -22.63
CA ASP A 657 4.57 2.60 -22.34
C ASP A 657 3.14 2.31 -21.89
N ASP A 658 2.63 1.13 -22.22
CA ASP A 658 1.29 0.67 -21.81
C ASP A 658 1.24 0.31 -20.31
N ALA A 659 2.38 0.03 -19.68
CA ALA A 659 2.47 -0.25 -18.25
C ALA A 659 2.49 1.06 -17.44
N TYR A 660 1.45 1.29 -16.64
CA TYR A 660 1.29 2.54 -15.88
C TYR A 660 2.43 2.81 -14.89
N ASP A 661 3.03 1.77 -14.29
CA ASP A 661 4.15 1.92 -13.35
C ASP A 661 5.40 2.50 -14.04
N ILE A 662 5.67 2.08 -15.28
CA ILE A 662 6.76 2.65 -16.08
C ILE A 662 6.46 4.11 -16.38
N GLY A 663 5.21 4.42 -16.74
CA GLY A 663 4.76 5.80 -16.97
C GLY A 663 4.95 6.67 -15.73
N GLN A 664 4.54 6.19 -14.54
CA GLN A 664 4.65 6.91 -13.27
C GLN A 664 6.10 7.34 -13.01
N SER A 665 7.05 6.40 -13.04
CA SER A 665 8.48 6.70 -12.84
C SER A 665 9.07 7.55 -13.96
N ALA A 666 8.64 7.34 -15.21
CA ALA A 666 9.12 8.14 -16.34
C ALA A 666 8.69 9.62 -16.22
N PHE A 667 7.46 9.90 -15.78
CA PHE A 667 7.04 11.29 -15.58
C PHE A 667 7.69 11.94 -14.35
N ALA A 668 8.00 11.19 -13.30
CA ALA A 668 8.82 11.70 -12.19
C ALA A 668 10.21 12.15 -12.71
N LEU A 669 10.91 11.28 -13.44
CA LEU A 669 12.20 11.62 -14.04
C LEU A 669 12.08 12.80 -15.03
N LEU A 670 11.00 12.87 -15.82
CA LEU A 670 10.76 14.00 -16.72
C LEU A 670 10.67 15.33 -15.97
N GLY A 671 9.94 15.38 -14.85
CA GLY A 671 9.81 16.59 -14.06
C GLY A 671 11.12 16.98 -13.36
N ASP A 672 11.88 16.02 -12.84
CA ASP A 672 13.19 16.30 -12.24
C ASP A 672 14.19 16.82 -13.27
N LEU A 673 14.27 16.19 -14.45
CA LEU A 673 15.11 16.68 -15.55
C LEU A 673 14.62 18.05 -16.05
N ALA A 674 13.32 18.30 -16.05
CA ALA A 674 12.78 19.62 -16.37
C ALA A 674 13.28 20.66 -15.37
N ARG A 675 13.33 20.35 -14.06
CA ARG A 675 13.82 21.26 -13.03
C ARG A 675 15.29 21.64 -13.24
N VAL A 676 16.14 20.69 -13.63
CA VAL A 676 17.60 20.86 -13.58
C VAL A 676 18.29 21.07 -14.92
N CYS A 677 17.77 20.49 -16.01
CA CYS A 677 18.47 20.46 -17.30
C CYS A 677 17.51 20.48 -18.53
N THR A 678 16.47 21.32 -18.48
CA THR A 678 15.40 21.43 -19.49
C THR A 678 15.89 21.58 -20.93
N VAL A 679 17.09 22.14 -21.14
CA VAL A 679 17.71 22.32 -22.46
C VAL A 679 17.83 21.01 -23.25
N HIS A 680 18.03 19.88 -22.55
CA HIS A 680 18.14 18.57 -23.18
C HIS A 680 16.79 17.96 -23.56
N LEU A 681 15.72 18.35 -22.88
CA LEU A 681 14.34 17.94 -23.18
C LEU A 681 13.72 18.76 -24.32
N HIS A 682 14.16 20.02 -24.47
CA HIS A 682 13.64 20.99 -25.45
C HIS A 682 13.43 20.43 -26.87
N PRO A 683 14.36 19.64 -27.46
CA PRO A 683 14.19 19.11 -28.83
C PRO A 683 12.98 18.19 -29.03
N ARG A 684 12.42 17.60 -27.97
CA ARG A 684 11.22 16.74 -28.02
C ARG A 684 10.13 17.23 -27.06
N LEU A 685 10.19 18.50 -26.65
CA LEU A 685 9.22 19.12 -25.75
C LEU A 685 7.76 18.93 -26.18
N PRO A 686 7.37 19.12 -27.47
CA PRO A 686 5.99 18.91 -27.89
C PRO A 686 5.51 17.47 -27.64
N GLU A 687 6.36 16.48 -27.88
CA GLU A 687 6.01 15.07 -27.70
C GLU A 687 5.85 14.71 -26.22
N PHE A 688 6.73 15.21 -25.35
CA PHE A 688 6.60 15.02 -23.91
C PHE A 688 5.31 15.63 -23.36
N LEU A 689 4.98 16.86 -23.78
CA LEU A 689 3.74 17.54 -23.37
C LEU A 689 2.51 16.79 -23.88
N ASP A 690 2.51 16.36 -25.14
CA ASP A 690 1.39 15.60 -25.71
C ASP A 690 1.14 14.29 -24.96
N VAL A 691 2.21 13.59 -24.57
CA VAL A 691 2.11 12.32 -23.84
C VAL A 691 1.68 12.53 -22.38
N ALA A 692 2.20 13.55 -21.70
CA ALA A 692 1.78 13.88 -20.34
C ALA A 692 0.31 14.32 -20.27
N VAL A 693 -0.15 15.15 -21.22
CA VAL A 693 -1.56 15.61 -21.29
C VAL A 693 -2.52 14.45 -21.50
N LYS A 694 -2.14 13.42 -22.28
CA LYS A 694 -2.98 12.23 -22.48
C LYS A 694 -3.26 11.49 -21.19
N GLN A 695 -2.31 11.42 -20.26
CA GLN A 695 -2.51 10.76 -18.97
C GLN A 695 -3.54 11.47 -18.10
N LEU A 696 -3.67 12.80 -18.23
CA LEU A 696 -4.71 13.57 -17.53
C LEU A 696 -6.10 13.45 -18.16
N ASN A 697 -6.18 13.01 -19.42
CA ASN A 697 -7.42 12.96 -20.21
C ASN A 697 -7.90 11.52 -20.49
N THR A 698 -7.51 10.57 -19.64
CA THR A 698 -7.90 9.17 -19.79
C THR A 698 -9.25 8.88 -19.14
N PRO A 699 -10.15 8.10 -19.78
CA PRO A 699 -11.41 7.69 -19.15
C PRO A 699 -11.18 6.77 -17.94
N LYS A 700 -9.97 6.23 -17.78
CA LYS A 700 -9.56 5.34 -16.69
C LYS A 700 -8.84 6.08 -15.56
N LEU A 701 -9.05 7.39 -15.39
CA LEU A 701 -8.26 8.21 -14.45
C LEU A 701 -8.23 7.62 -13.03
N LYS A 702 -9.34 7.03 -12.56
CA LYS A 702 -9.42 6.37 -11.25
C LYS A 702 -8.50 5.15 -11.10
N GLU A 703 -8.21 4.45 -12.20
CA GLU A 703 -7.28 3.32 -12.24
C GLU A 703 -5.81 3.77 -12.44
N THR A 704 -5.59 5.02 -12.85
CA THR A 704 -4.28 5.53 -13.29
C THR A 704 -3.86 6.80 -12.54
N ILE A 705 -4.28 6.93 -11.27
CA ILE A 705 -4.11 8.16 -10.48
C ILE A 705 -2.62 8.52 -10.33
N SER A 706 -1.76 7.57 -9.97
CA SER A 706 -0.34 7.83 -9.70
C SER A 706 0.43 8.30 -10.95
N VAL A 707 0.19 7.68 -12.11
CA VAL A 707 0.80 8.14 -13.38
C VAL A 707 0.26 9.50 -13.81
N ALA A 708 -1.05 9.76 -13.62
CA ALA A 708 -1.64 11.07 -13.91
C ALA A 708 -1.10 12.15 -12.97
N ASN A 709 -0.85 11.82 -11.70
CA ASN A 709 -0.24 12.72 -10.73
C ASN A 709 1.16 13.18 -11.17
N ASN A 710 2.02 12.24 -11.55
CA ASN A 710 3.38 12.56 -11.99
C ASN A 710 3.39 13.30 -13.33
N ALA A 711 2.49 12.94 -14.25
CA ALA A 711 2.31 13.69 -15.49
C ALA A 711 1.84 15.14 -15.22
N CYS A 712 0.91 15.34 -14.29
CA CYS A 712 0.45 16.67 -13.86
C CYS A 712 1.63 17.50 -13.34
N TRP A 713 2.37 16.95 -12.38
CA TRP A 713 3.50 17.63 -11.76
C TRP A 713 4.60 17.96 -12.78
N ALA A 714 4.95 17.02 -13.67
CA ALA A 714 5.94 17.23 -14.73
C ALA A 714 5.54 18.35 -15.71
N ILE A 715 4.25 18.46 -16.07
CA ILE A 715 3.72 19.57 -16.86
C ILE A 715 3.95 20.90 -16.12
N GLY A 716 3.70 20.94 -14.82
CA GLY A 716 3.93 22.11 -13.97
C GLY A 716 5.39 22.55 -13.97
N GLU A 717 6.32 21.62 -13.73
CA GLU A 717 7.77 21.89 -13.76
C GLU A 717 8.23 22.40 -15.13
N LEU A 718 7.79 21.74 -16.21
CA LEU A 718 8.05 22.19 -17.58
C LEU A 718 7.52 23.59 -17.82
N ALA A 719 6.30 23.92 -17.39
CA ALA A 719 5.68 25.23 -17.59
C ALA A 719 6.54 26.37 -17.03
N VAL A 720 7.08 26.21 -15.82
CA VAL A 720 7.94 27.21 -15.17
C VAL A 720 9.22 27.44 -15.96
N LYS A 721 9.77 26.39 -16.60
CA LYS A 721 11.05 26.42 -17.29
C LYS A 721 10.97 26.88 -18.74
N VAL A 722 9.99 26.37 -19.50
CA VAL A 722 9.82 26.67 -20.94
C VAL A 722 8.96 27.92 -21.18
N ARG A 723 8.32 28.44 -20.13
CA ARG A 723 7.54 29.69 -20.15
C ARG A 723 6.48 29.66 -21.27
N GLN A 724 6.48 30.65 -22.18
CA GLN A 724 5.46 30.81 -23.23
C GLN A 724 5.40 29.62 -24.20
N GLU A 725 6.41 28.76 -24.26
CA GLU A 725 6.37 27.57 -25.10
C GLU A 725 5.33 26.54 -24.64
N ILE A 726 4.83 26.63 -23.40
CA ILE A 726 3.75 25.77 -22.87
C ILE A 726 2.37 26.13 -23.43
N SER A 727 2.20 27.33 -24.02
CA SER A 727 0.89 27.86 -24.43
C SER A 727 0.02 26.90 -25.25
N PRO A 728 0.54 26.06 -26.18
CA PRO A 728 -0.29 25.16 -26.99
C PRO A 728 -1.13 24.16 -26.19
N VAL A 729 -0.68 23.77 -24.99
CA VAL A 729 -1.36 22.74 -24.18
C VAL A 729 -2.15 23.29 -23.00
N VAL A 730 -1.99 24.58 -22.65
CA VAL A 730 -2.59 25.20 -21.46
C VAL A 730 -4.10 24.96 -21.35
N MET A 731 -4.83 25.18 -22.45
CA MET A 731 -6.29 25.02 -22.46
C MET A 731 -6.73 23.58 -22.24
N THR A 732 -6.02 22.62 -22.86
CA THR A 732 -6.29 21.20 -22.70
C THR A 732 -6.00 20.75 -21.28
N VAL A 733 -4.85 21.12 -20.73
CA VAL A 733 -4.48 20.79 -19.34
C VAL A 733 -5.51 21.36 -18.37
N MET A 734 -5.89 22.62 -18.51
CA MET A 734 -6.90 23.24 -17.65
C MET A 734 -8.25 22.51 -17.72
N SER A 735 -8.66 22.04 -18.91
CA SER A 735 -9.89 21.26 -19.07
C SER A 735 -9.86 19.91 -18.35
N CYS A 736 -8.66 19.37 -18.05
CA CYS A 736 -8.48 18.16 -17.25
C CYS A 736 -8.36 18.47 -15.75
N LEU A 737 -7.59 19.49 -15.37
CA LEU A 737 -7.31 19.81 -13.95
C LEU A 737 -8.52 20.38 -13.21
N VAL A 738 -9.35 21.18 -13.88
CA VAL A 738 -10.51 21.81 -13.22
C VAL A 738 -11.52 20.76 -12.71
N PRO A 739 -11.93 19.75 -13.50
CA PRO A 739 -12.75 18.65 -12.99
C PRO A 739 -12.13 17.89 -11.82
N ILE A 740 -10.81 17.63 -11.84
CA ILE A 740 -10.09 16.95 -10.75
C ILE A 740 -10.24 17.74 -9.44
N LEU A 741 -10.03 19.06 -9.50
CA LEU A 741 -10.18 19.93 -8.33
C LEU A 741 -11.64 20.06 -7.86
N GLN A 742 -12.61 19.98 -8.75
CA GLN A 742 -14.03 20.09 -8.40
C GLN A 742 -14.60 18.80 -7.77
N HIS A 743 -14.02 17.64 -8.07
CA HIS A 743 -14.48 16.32 -7.59
C HIS A 743 -13.40 15.63 -6.73
N SER A 744 -12.58 16.39 -6.02
CA SER A 744 -11.47 15.85 -5.22
C SER A 744 -11.93 14.86 -4.14
N GLU A 745 -13.11 15.08 -3.56
CA GLU A 745 -13.72 14.17 -2.58
C GLU A 745 -14.10 12.81 -3.19
N GLU A 746 -14.54 12.77 -4.45
CA GLU A 746 -14.90 11.52 -5.15
C GLU A 746 -13.68 10.72 -5.63
N LEU A 747 -12.56 11.41 -5.88
CA LEU A 747 -11.30 10.79 -6.30
C LEU A 747 -10.50 10.26 -5.11
N ASN A 748 -10.73 10.80 -3.90
CA ASN A 748 -10.06 10.42 -2.65
C ASN A 748 -8.52 10.32 -2.77
N ASN A 749 -7.90 11.22 -3.55
CA ASN A 749 -6.44 11.29 -3.68
C ASN A 749 -5.95 12.72 -3.44
N LYS A 750 -5.28 12.91 -2.29
CA LYS A 750 -4.78 14.23 -1.85
C LYS A 750 -3.64 14.71 -2.74
N SER A 751 -2.67 13.86 -3.05
CA SER A 751 -1.51 14.21 -3.87
C SER A 751 -1.89 14.75 -5.26
N LEU A 752 -2.80 14.08 -5.98
CA LEU A 752 -3.30 14.53 -7.28
C LEU A 752 -4.01 15.87 -7.20
N THR A 753 -4.76 16.11 -6.12
CA THR A 753 -5.45 17.38 -5.90
C THR A 753 -4.45 18.53 -5.68
N GLU A 754 -3.43 18.31 -4.85
CA GLU A 754 -2.37 19.29 -4.58
C GLU A 754 -1.56 19.61 -5.84
N ASN A 755 -1.07 18.58 -6.55
CA ASN A 755 -0.32 18.75 -7.79
C ASN A 755 -1.14 19.41 -8.90
N SER A 756 -2.44 19.12 -8.99
CA SER A 756 -3.35 19.80 -9.92
C SER A 756 -3.47 21.29 -9.59
N ALA A 757 -3.57 21.65 -8.31
CA ALA A 757 -3.64 23.04 -7.88
C ALA A 757 -2.33 23.80 -8.14
N ILE A 758 -1.19 23.18 -7.85
CA ILE A 758 0.14 23.75 -8.11
C ILE A 758 0.35 23.96 -9.61
N THR A 759 0.06 22.94 -10.41
CA THR A 759 0.23 22.98 -11.87
C THR A 759 -0.65 24.05 -12.50
N LEU A 760 -1.93 24.13 -12.10
CA LEU A 760 -2.83 25.19 -12.56
C LEU A 760 -2.29 26.58 -12.19
N GLY A 761 -1.73 26.74 -11.00
CA GLY A 761 -1.08 27.98 -10.56
C GLY A 761 0.17 28.33 -11.38
N ARG A 762 1.03 27.36 -11.68
CA ARG A 762 2.22 27.55 -12.54
C ARG A 762 1.81 27.95 -13.97
N LEU A 763 0.79 27.32 -14.55
CA LEU A 763 0.23 27.70 -15.85
C LEU A 763 -0.37 29.11 -15.82
N ALA A 764 -1.09 29.45 -14.76
CA ALA A 764 -1.64 30.78 -14.52
C ALA A 764 -0.55 31.85 -14.37
N TRP A 765 0.60 31.51 -13.79
CA TRP A 765 1.72 32.43 -13.65
C TRP A 765 2.39 32.71 -14.99
N VAL A 766 2.54 31.68 -15.81
CA VAL A 766 3.26 31.76 -17.09
C VAL A 766 2.39 32.28 -18.23
N CYS A 767 1.13 31.85 -18.30
CA CYS A 767 0.17 32.21 -19.35
C CYS A 767 -1.12 32.84 -18.75
N PRO A 768 -1.04 33.92 -17.97
CA PRO A 768 -2.19 34.49 -17.26
C PRO A 768 -3.31 34.96 -18.22
N GLU A 769 -2.97 35.37 -19.44
CA GLU A 769 -3.96 35.78 -20.45
C GLU A 769 -4.84 34.62 -20.94
N LEU A 770 -4.32 33.39 -20.92
CA LEU A 770 -5.08 32.20 -21.33
C LEU A 770 -5.93 31.66 -20.18
N VAL A 771 -5.41 31.71 -18.95
CA VAL A 771 -6.09 31.10 -17.80
C VAL A 771 -7.11 32.04 -17.15
N SER A 772 -6.80 33.34 -17.05
CA SER A 772 -7.65 34.30 -16.34
C SER A 772 -9.09 34.47 -16.86
N PRO A 773 -9.42 34.30 -18.16
CA PRO A 773 -10.80 34.35 -18.61
C PRO A 773 -11.70 33.25 -18.04
N HIS A 774 -11.11 32.15 -17.56
CA HIS A 774 -11.83 30.97 -17.08
C HIS A 774 -11.86 30.86 -15.55
N MET A 775 -11.21 31.78 -14.83
CA MET A 775 -10.99 31.65 -13.39
C MET A 775 -12.27 31.53 -12.57
N GLU A 776 -13.37 32.16 -13.00
CA GLU A 776 -14.65 32.10 -12.28
C GLU A 776 -15.16 30.67 -12.11
N HIS A 777 -14.84 29.77 -13.05
CA HIS A 777 -15.28 28.37 -13.02
C HIS A 777 -14.56 27.50 -11.99
N PHE A 778 -13.33 27.86 -11.62
CA PHE A 778 -12.47 27.00 -10.79
C PHE A 778 -11.92 27.67 -9.53
N MET A 779 -12.02 29.00 -9.40
CA MET A 779 -11.37 29.75 -8.32
C MET A 779 -11.75 29.24 -6.93
N GLN A 780 -13.01 28.84 -6.71
CA GLN A 780 -13.45 28.31 -5.42
C GLN A 780 -12.74 26.99 -5.07
N SER A 781 -12.86 25.97 -5.93
CA SER A 781 -12.26 24.65 -5.71
C SER A 781 -10.73 24.74 -5.64
N TRP A 782 -10.14 25.59 -6.49
CA TRP A 782 -8.70 25.82 -6.48
C TRP A 782 -8.20 26.49 -5.19
N CYS A 783 -8.89 27.51 -4.67
CA CYS A 783 -8.53 28.11 -3.38
C CYS A 783 -8.69 27.16 -2.19
N ILE A 784 -9.67 26.25 -2.24
CA ILE A 784 -9.81 25.18 -1.24
C ILE A 784 -8.56 24.28 -1.29
N ALA A 785 -8.18 23.78 -2.46
CA ALA A 785 -6.99 22.95 -2.63
C ALA A 785 -5.70 23.69 -2.19
N LEU A 786 -5.51 24.94 -2.61
CA LEU A 786 -4.34 25.76 -2.22
C LEU A 786 -4.21 25.97 -0.71
N SER A 787 -5.33 25.93 0.03
CA SER A 787 -5.31 26.11 1.48
C SER A 787 -4.78 24.89 2.24
N MET A 788 -4.71 23.74 1.58
CA MET A 788 -4.26 22.47 2.15
C MET A 788 -2.76 22.18 1.88
N ILE A 789 -2.14 22.92 0.95
CA ILE A 789 -0.74 22.74 0.56
C ILE A 789 0.20 23.33 1.62
N HIS A 790 1.34 22.69 1.84
CA HIS A 790 2.40 23.12 2.75
C HIS A 790 3.12 24.37 2.24
N ASP A 791 3.72 25.14 3.14
CA ASP A 791 4.40 26.40 2.80
C ASP A 791 5.79 26.13 2.19
N ASP A 792 5.83 25.90 0.88
CA ASP A 792 7.03 25.62 0.10
C ASP A 792 7.12 26.47 -1.18
N ILE A 793 8.14 26.19 -2.01
CA ILE A 793 8.37 26.89 -3.29
C ILE A 793 7.23 26.62 -4.28
N GLU A 794 6.61 25.44 -4.24
CA GLU A 794 5.55 25.05 -5.17
C GLU A 794 4.25 25.82 -4.87
N LYS A 795 3.92 25.99 -3.58
CA LYS A 795 2.84 26.87 -3.14
C LYS A 795 3.14 28.32 -3.49
N GLU A 796 4.39 28.79 -3.36
CA GLU A 796 4.77 30.14 -3.80
C GLU A 796 4.48 30.33 -5.30
N ASP A 797 4.90 29.39 -6.15
CA ASP A 797 4.63 29.41 -7.60
C ASP A 797 3.14 29.47 -7.90
N ALA A 798 2.33 28.68 -7.18
CA ALA A 798 0.89 28.66 -7.38
C ALA A 798 0.23 30.00 -7.04
N PHE A 799 0.67 30.64 -5.96
CA PHE A 799 0.18 31.96 -5.54
C PHE A 799 0.70 33.10 -6.43
N ARG A 800 1.87 32.97 -7.08
CA ARG A 800 2.29 33.89 -8.15
C ARG A 800 1.30 33.84 -9.32
N GLY A 801 0.81 32.64 -9.66
CA GLY A 801 -0.25 32.46 -10.65
C GLY A 801 -1.56 33.13 -10.26
N LEU A 802 -1.96 32.98 -9.00
CA LEU A 802 -3.15 33.64 -8.45
C LEU A 802 -3.04 35.16 -8.60
N CYS A 803 -1.91 35.74 -8.17
CA CYS A 803 -1.67 37.17 -8.25
C CYS A 803 -1.62 37.67 -9.70
N ALA A 804 -1.02 36.91 -10.62
CA ALA A 804 -0.96 37.23 -12.04
C ALA A 804 -2.35 37.25 -12.68
N MET A 805 -3.17 36.23 -12.43
CA MET A 805 -4.55 36.14 -12.94
C MET A 805 -5.43 37.28 -12.44
N VAL A 806 -5.43 37.52 -11.12
CA VAL A 806 -6.25 38.59 -10.52
C VAL A 806 -5.86 39.96 -11.04
N ARG A 807 -4.58 40.19 -11.34
CA ARG A 807 -4.12 41.45 -11.92
C ARG A 807 -4.69 41.71 -13.31
N ILE A 808 -4.92 40.66 -14.10
CA ILE A 808 -5.49 40.76 -15.46
C ILE A 808 -7.03 40.83 -15.41
N ASN A 809 -7.67 39.97 -14.62
CA ASN A 809 -9.13 39.88 -14.51
C ASN A 809 -9.57 39.85 -13.03
N PRO A 810 -9.57 41.01 -12.34
CA PRO A 810 -9.96 41.09 -10.93
C PRO A 810 -11.44 40.80 -10.70
N SER A 811 -12.29 40.91 -11.72
CA SER A 811 -13.70 40.55 -11.62
C SER A 811 -13.93 39.04 -11.50
N GLY A 812 -13.07 38.21 -12.12
CA GLY A 812 -13.27 36.76 -12.19
C GLY A 812 -13.16 36.03 -10.86
N ALA A 813 -12.51 36.62 -9.85
CA ALA A 813 -12.37 36.04 -8.51
C ALA A 813 -13.35 36.61 -7.48
N LEU A 814 -14.24 37.53 -7.86
CA LEU A 814 -15.15 38.21 -6.93
C LEU A 814 -16.11 37.27 -6.20
N SER A 815 -16.71 36.32 -6.92
CA SER A 815 -17.63 35.32 -6.36
C SER A 815 -16.93 34.39 -5.35
N SER A 816 -15.62 34.21 -5.51
CA SER A 816 -14.78 33.31 -4.72
C SER A 816 -13.86 34.05 -3.75
N LEU A 817 -14.06 35.35 -3.52
CA LEU A 817 -13.14 36.20 -2.75
C LEU A 817 -12.93 35.69 -1.31
N VAL A 818 -13.97 35.15 -0.68
CA VAL A 818 -13.90 34.55 0.66
C VAL A 818 -12.94 33.36 0.67
N PHE A 819 -12.99 32.48 -0.34
CA PHE A 819 -12.09 31.33 -0.46
C PHE A 819 -10.67 31.77 -0.75
N MET A 820 -10.47 32.78 -1.59
CA MET A 820 -9.15 33.36 -1.84
C MET A 820 -8.54 33.94 -0.56
N CYS A 821 -9.33 34.62 0.27
CA CYS A 821 -8.89 35.10 1.58
C CYS A 821 -8.50 33.94 2.53
N LYS A 822 -9.27 32.84 2.54
CA LYS A 822 -8.90 31.63 3.31
C LYS A 822 -7.59 31.01 2.81
N ALA A 823 -7.41 30.90 1.50
CA ALA A 823 -6.17 30.40 0.90
C ALA A 823 -4.97 31.27 1.28
N ILE A 824 -5.07 32.61 1.19
CA ILE A 824 -4.01 33.52 1.62
C ILE A 824 -3.72 33.38 3.12
N ALA A 825 -4.74 33.20 3.95
CA ALA A 825 -4.57 32.99 5.40
C ALA A 825 -4.03 31.60 5.76
N SER A 826 -3.98 30.65 4.82
CA SER A 826 -3.38 29.33 5.09
C SER A 826 -1.88 29.42 5.36
N TRP A 827 -1.21 30.44 4.80
CA TRP A 827 0.21 30.67 5.01
C TRP A 827 0.55 30.92 6.48
N HIS A 828 1.56 30.23 6.98
CA HIS A 828 2.26 30.55 8.22
C HIS A 828 3.20 31.74 7.94
N GLU A 829 3.99 31.63 6.88
CA GLU A 829 4.93 32.65 6.41
C GLU A 829 5.16 32.55 4.89
N ILE A 830 5.10 33.69 4.18
CA ILE A 830 5.54 33.78 2.78
C ILE A 830 7.00 34.23 2.79
N ARG A 831 7.92 33.36 2.35
CA ARG A 831 9.37 33.63 2.39
C ARG A 831 9.79 34.59 1.29
N SER A 832 9.22 34.50 0.08
CA SER A 832 9.51 35.45 -1.01
C SER A 832 8.92 36.84 -0.71
N PRO A 833 9.78 37.88 -0.56
CA PRO A 833 9.31 39.25 -0.38
C PRO A 833 8.52 39.76 -1.59
N GLU A 834 8.86 39.32 -2.79
CA GLU A 834 8.13 39.65 -4.01
C GLU A 834 6.70 39.16 -3.94
N LEU A 835 6.51 37.87 -3.64
CA LEU A 835 5.17 37.28 -3.55
C LEU A 835 4.36 37.91 -2.41
N HIS A 836 4.98 38.13 -1.24
CA HIS A 836 4.33 38.81 -0.13
C HIS A 836 3.75 40.18 -0.57
N ASN A 837 4.55 40.97 -1.29
CA ASN A 837 4.11 42.27 -1.81
C ASN A 837 2.99 42.15 -2.85
N GLU A 838 3.02 41.14 -3.73
CA GLU A 838 1.96 40.89 -4.70
C GLU A 838 0.64 40.52 -4.03
N VAL A 839 0.67 39.66 -3.02
CA VAL A 839 -0.50 39.29 -2.20
C VAL A 839 -1.09 40.53 -1.51
N CYS A 840 -0.25 41.38 -0.90
CA CYS A 840 -0.67 42.64 -0.31
C CYS A 840 -1.35 43.57 -1.32
N GLN A 841 -0.78 43.69 -2.53
CA GLN A 841 -1.35 44.50 -3.61
C GLN A 841 -2.72 43.96 -4.08
N VAL A 842 -2.88 42.64 -4.18
CA VAL A 842 -4.15 41.99 -4.53
C VAL A 842 -5.23 42.32 -3.49
N LEU A 843 -4.95 42.10 -2.21
CA LEU A 843 -5.91 42.39 -1.13
C LEU A 843 -6.26 43.88 -1.06
N HIS A 844 -5.26 44.76 -1.21
CA HIS A 844 -5.48 46.20 -1.25
C HIS A 844 -6.32 46.62 -2.47
N GLY A 845 -6.08 46.01 -3.63
CA GLY A 845 -6.85 46.22 -4.85
C GLY A 845 -8.33 45.90 -4.65
N TYR A 846 -8.66 44.75 -4.06
CA TYR A 846 -10.05 44.41 -3.74
C TYR A 846 -10.68 45.36 -2.71
N LYS A 847 -9.94 45.75 -1.67
CA LYS A 847 -10.42 46.73 -0.68
C LYS A 847 -10.75 48.09 -1.32
N GLN A 848 -9.98 48.53 -2.32
CA GLN A 848 -10.26 49.76 -3.06
C GLN A 848 -11.42 49.61 -4.06
N MET A 849 -11.50 48.45 -4.72
CA MET A 849 -12.51 48.15 -5.74
C MET A 849 -13.90 47.96 -5.13
N LEU A 850 -14.00 47.30 -3.99
CA LEU A 850 -15.25 47.01 -3.28
C LEU A 850 -15.67 48.17 -2.39
N ARG A 851 -16.56 49.02 -2.93
CA ARG A 851 -17.13 50.18 -2.24
C ARG A 851 -18.38 49.82 -1.44
N ASN A 852 -18.94 50.80 -0.73
CA ASN A 852 -20.23 50.71 -0.02
C ASN A 852 -20.33 49.57 1.01
N GLY A 853 -19.22 49.24 1.69
CA GLY A 853 -19.18 48.21 2.74
C GLY A 853 -19.14 46.77 2.22
N ALA A 854 -19.03 46.53 0.91
CA ALA A 854 -18.94 45.18 0.34
C ALA A 854 -17.65 44.45 0.79
N TRP A 855 -16.54 45.16 0.98
CA TRP A 855 -15.33 44.60 1.60
C TRP A 855 -15.59 44.15 3.03
N ASP A 856 -16.28 44.97 3.83
CA ASP A 856 -16.59 44.66 5.23
C ASP A 856 -17.54 43.46 5.33
N GLN A 857 -18.49 43.32 4.40
CA GLN A 857 -19.34 42.14 4.28
C GLN A 857 -18.53 40.88 3.96
N CYS A 858 -17.60 40.94 3.01
CA CYS A 858 -16.70 39.83 2.71
C CYS A 858 -15.86 39.43 3.93
N MET A 859 -15.26 40.42 4.63
CA MET A 859 -14.49 40.17 5.85
C MET A 859 -15.38 39.63 6.98
N SER A 860 -16.67 39.97 7.02
CA SER A 860 -17.61 39.45 8.03
C SER A 860 -17.86 37.95 7.88
N ALA A 861 -17.84 37.43 6.64
CA ALA A 861 -18.04 36.02 6.31
C ALA A 861 -16.86 35.10 6.65
N LEU A 862 -15.70 35.66 7.01
CA LEU A 862 -14.52 34.90 7.44
C LEU A 862 -14.58 34.56 8.93
N GLU A 863 -13.94 33.46 9.31
CA GLU A 863 -13.76 33.08 10.71
C GLU A 863 -12.73 34.00 11.41
N PRO A 864 -12.81 34.21 12.73
CA PRO A 864 -11.89 35.10 13.45
C PRO A 864 -10.39 34.81 13.23
N PRO A 865 -9.90 33.55 13.27
CA PRO A 865 -8.48 33.25 13.04
C PRO A 865 -7.99 33.65 11.65
N VAL A 866 -8.85 33.49 10.64
CA VAL A 866 -8.55 33.87 9.26
C VAL A 866 -8.39 35.38 9.14
N LYS A 867 -9.28 36.16 9.78
CA LYS A 867 -9.17 37.63 9.79
C LYS A 867 -7.86 38.09 10.45
N GLU A 868 -7.50 37.49 11.58
CA GLU A 868 -6.28 37.82 12.30
C GLU A 868 -5.02 37.57 11.44
N LYS A 869 -4.94 36.41 10.78
CA LYS A 869 -3.84 36.13 9.85
C LYS A 869 -3.79 37.10 8.68
N LEU A 870 -4.94 37.53 8.14
CA LEU A 870 -5.00 38.48 7.04
C LEU A 870 -4.50 39.89 7.41
N LEU A 871 -4.55 40.30 8.68
CA LEU A 871 -4.03 41.60 9.12
C LEU A 871 -2.54 41.77 8.80
N LYS A 872 -1.77 40.66 8.76
CA LYS A 872 -0.35 40.66 8.38
C LYS A 872 -0.11 41.26 6.99
N TYR A 873 -1.08 41.15 6.09
CA TYR A 873 -1.01 41.61 4.70
C TYR A 873 -1.74 42.95 4.46
N GLN A 874 -2.33 43.53 5.50
CA GLN A 874 -3.11 44.78 5.42
C GLN A 874 -2.32 46.03 5.86
N LEU A 875 -1.01 45.93 6.06
CA LEU A 875 -0.18 47.06 6.47
C LEU A 875 -0.24 48.18 5.43
N GLU A 876 -0.75 49.34 5.87
CA GLU A 876 -0.74 50.58 5.10
C GLU A 876 0.70 50.89 4.68
N ALA A 877 0.91 51.23 3.40
CA ALA A 877 2.16 51.79 2.94
C ALA A 877 2.55 52.94 3.87
N ALA A 878 3.60 52.75 4.69
CA ALA A 878 4.05 53.77 5.60
C ALA A 878 4.30 55.06 4.80
N PRO A 879 3.75 56.22 5.21
CA PRO A 879 4.01 57.47 4.52
C PRO A 879 5.53 57.72 4.50
N LEU A 880 6.03 58.22 3.38
CA LEU A 880 7.44 58.63 3.17
C LEU A 880 8.03 59.54 4.28
N GLN A 881 7.21 60.04 5.20
CA GLN A 881 7.62 60.84 6.37
C GLN A 881 8.38 60.04 7.44
N ASN A 882 8.19 58.71 7.54
CA ASN A 882 8.91 57.90 8.56
C ASN A 882 10.36 57.57 8.16
N LEU A 883 10.71 57.60 6.87
CA LEU A 883 12.09 57.36 6.41
C LEU A 883 13.02 58.55 6.73
N GLU A 884 12.50 59.78 6.75
CA GLU A 884 13.26 60.95 7.24
C GLU A 884 13.54 60.85 8.75
N GLN A 885 12.60 60.30 9.51
CA GLN A 885 12.75 60.10 10.95
C GLN A 885 13.78 59.00 11.27
N ILE A 886 13.77 57.89 10.52
CA ILE A 886 14.78 56.82 10.63
C ILE A 886 16.16 57.33 10.19
N GLY A 887 16.22 58.15 9.13
CA GLY A 887 17.45 58.82 8.70
C GLY A 887 18.04 59.76 9.76
N ARG A 888 17.19 60.48 10.50
CA ARG A 888 17.61 61.34 11.64
C ARG A 888 18.12 60.52 12.83
N VAL A 889 17.51 59.37 13.13
CA VAL A 889 17.96 58.48 14.21
C VAL A 889 19.33 57.86 13.88
N LEU A 890 19.52 57.39 12.64
CA LEU A 890 20.80 56.82 12.20
C LEU A 890 21.95 57.85 12.13
N ALA A 891 21.62 59.13 11.88
CA ALA A 891 22.60 60.23 11.92
C ALA A 891 23.09 60.54 13.35
N VAL A 892 22.24 60.36 14.38
CA VAL A 892 22.61 60.51 15.80
C VAL A 892 23.60 59.41 16.24
N PHE A 893 23.57 58.24 15.61
CA PHE A 893 24.47 57.11 15.89
C PHE A 893 25.74 57.06 15.02
N GLY A 894 26.04 58.11 14.24
CA GLY A 894 27.35 58.27 13.60
C GLY A 894 27.63 57.42 12.36
N PHE A 895 26.62 56.80 11.74
CA PHE A 895 26.81 56.02 10.51
C PHE A 895 26.95 56.94 9.28
N ARG A 896 28.19 57.17 8.83
CA ARG A 896 28.50 57.79 7.52
C ARG A 896 28.75 56.71 6.46
N LYS A 897 27.73 56.26 5.74
CA LYS A 897 27.90 55.63 4.42
C LYS A 897 26.76 55.99 3.47
N THR A 898 27.13 56.32 2.24
CA THR A 898 26.24 56.63 1.11
C THR A 898 25.32 55.43 0.83
N ILE A 899 24.00 55.62 0.90
CA ILE A 899 23.02 54.55 0.62
C ILE A 899 22.59 54.64 -0.84
N LYS A 900 22.70 53.51 -1.57
CA LYS A 900 22.36 53.39 -2.98
C LYS A 900 20.95 52.80 -3.10
N TRP A 901 20.00 53.53 -3.68
CA TRP A 901 18.63 53.06 -3.94
C TRP A 901 18.38 52.91 -5.43
N ARG A 902 17.80 51.78 -5.85
CA ARG A 902 17.33 51.53 -7.23
C ARG A 902 15.81 51.52 -7.23
N TYR A 903 15.21 52.32 -8.12
CA TYR A 903 13.79 52.23 -8.50
C TYR A 903 13.68 52.25 -10.03
N GLY A 904 12.60 51.66 -10.55
CA GLY A 904 12.37 51.45 -11.97
C GLY A 904 12.72 52.66 -12.84
N GLY A 905 13.68 52.48 -13.75
CA GLY A 905 14.04 53.43 -14.80
C GLY A 905 15.24 54.35 -14.57
N GLY A 906 15.90 54.38 -13.40
CA GLY A 906 17.13 55.19 -13.23
C GLY A 906 17.77 55.17 -11.83
N VAL A 907 19.06 55.52 -11.74
CA VAL A 907 19.84 55.58 -10.49
C VAL A 907 20.00 57.04 -10.04
N LYS A 908 19.66 57.35 -8.77
CA LYS A 908 19.93 58.65 -8.16
C LYS A 908 20.90 58.51 -6.97
N TRP A 909 21.88 59.40 -6.90
CA TRP A 909 22.82 59.52 -5.78
C TRP A 909 22.38 60.69 -4.89
N CYS A 910 22.09 60.44 -3.61
CA CYS A 910 21.84 61.49 -2.63
C CYS A 910 23.07 61.63 -1.72
N ASN A 911 23.78 62.75 -1.83
CA ASN A 911 24.77 63.18 -0.85
C ASN A 911 24.10 64.11 0.15
N PHE A 912 24.20 63.80 1.45
CA PHE A 912 23.74 64.70 2.51
C PHE A 912 24.81 65.76 2.81
N PRO A 913 24.48 67.06 2.86
CA PRO A 913 25.41 68.08 3.30
C PRO A 913 25.58 67.99 4.82
N SER A 914 26.82 68.05 5.28
CA SER A 914 27.17 68.15 6.69
C SER A 914 26.72 69.50 7.24
N PHE A 915 25.74 69.51 8.15
CA PHE A 915 25.81 70.11 9.49
C PHE A 915 24.60 69.70 10.32
#